data_AF-A0A1S8NIV7-F1
#
_entry.id   AF-A0A1S8NIV7-F1
#
_cell.length_a   1.000
_cell.length_b   1.000
_cell.length_c   1.000
_cell.angle_alpha   90.00
_cell.angle_beta   90.00
_cell.angle_gamma   90.00
#
_symmetry.space_group_name_H-M   'P 1'
#
loop_
_entity.id
_entity.type
_entity.pdbx_description
1 polymer ?
#
loop_
_entity_poly.entity_id
_entity_poly.type
_entity_poly.pdbx_seq_one_letter_code
_entity_poly.pdbx_strand_id
1 'polypeptide(L)'
;MKITDEVNNILLKAYEEAKERNSEYITPEHLLYAATFDENVELAIKECGGSIENLRYNLKTYIKTYVNTTRNGEPQESIEFQRVILTANEQIKYSGKEAIGVDHILSAMFNLEDSYALYYLQQEGINRRDLLYLLCHEADTSNEEEISEYDEETHKDLEEEEIQSEPINSEEKTKKKKEDAFLHKFTVDLIEKAKEENCDPLIGREDILERSIQILCRRIKNNPIHVGESGVGKTAITLGLAKLISEGKVPGKLKGSSMFSLDIGSVIAGTKYRGDFEERIKRILDLIGKEHKPIVYIDEIHNIVGAGSLNGGALDASNLLKPYLTDGKIKFIGATTFEEYKKFFEKDKALTRRFQTIDVKEPSINEAIQILNGLKRNYEEYHNVSYTDEAIADAVKLSDKYINDKYLPDKAVDIIDEAGAYARMHNENLDEKIIVDEKIIEEIISKVCSIPKQTVESSEISSLKHLEADLKENIFHQDKAIEEVARCIKMSRSGLNEEDKPVASMLFVGPTGVGKTEIARCLAKKMGIELIRFDMSEYAEKHAASKLIGSPPGYVGYEEGGLLTDSIRKKPHCVLLLDEIEKAHQDILSVLLQVMDYATLTDNKGRKADFRNAIIIMTSNAGARNIGKRLIGFGDREVKGEAIMEEVKKFFSPEFRNRLDKIVVFNSMNDSMALDIAKKQLNDFKNKLAAKKIKINFNDECISHVAQIGTSQEFGAREIARIISSKIKPLLVDEILFGKLSEGGNCSIKLEDEEFKLVIEK
;
A
#
# COMPACT_ATOMS: atom_id res chain seq x y z
N MET A 1 33.45 -10.45 20.20
CA MET A 1 33.79 -9.53 19.09
C MET A 1 34.52 -10.39 18.07
N LYS A 2 33.90 -10.68 16.93
CA LYS A 2 34.61 -11.36 15.83
C LYS A 2 35.42 -10.29 15.08
N ILE A 3 36.69 -10.54 14.82
CA ILE A 3 37.59 -9.69 14.01
C ILE A 3 38.05 -10.54 12.83
N THR A 4 38.33 -9.94 11.67
CA THR A 4 38.94 -10.66 10.55
C THR A 4 40.39 -11.04 10.88
N ASP A 5 40.92 -12.05 10.19
CA ASP A 5 42.32 -12.48 10.37
C ASP A 5 43.31 -11.34 10.05
N GLU A 6 42.97 -10.51 9.05
CA GLU A 6 43.71 -9.29 8.70
C GLU A 6 43.79 -8.31 9.87
N VAL A 7 42.65 -7.99 10.49
CA VAL A 7 42.60 -7.08 11.65
C VAL A 7 43.32 -7.67 12.85
N ASN A 8 43.21 -8.99 13.07
CA ASN A 8 43.93 -9.67 14.13
C ASN A 8 45.46 -9.55 13.93
N ASN A 9 45.95 -9.76 12.71
CA ASN A 9 47.35 -9.60 12.37
C ASN A 9 47.84 -8.16 12.55
N ILE A 10 47.04 -7.16 12.16
CA ILE A 10 47.36 -5.74 12.35
C ILE A 10 47.45 -5.40 13.85
N LEU A 11 46.50 -5.89 14.67
CA LEU A 11 46.50 -5.68 16.11
C LEU A 11 47.75 -6.30 16.75
N LEU A 12 48.07 -7.55 16.43
CA LEU A 12 49.26 -8.24 16.95
C LEU A 12 50.54 -7.47 16.63
N LYS A 13 50.71 -7.03 15.37
CA LYS A 13 51.86 -6.21 14.95
C LYS A 13 51.93 -4.87 15.70
N ALA A 14 50.78 -4.25 15.98
CA ALA A 14 50.74 -3.00 16.75
C ALA A 14 51.18 -3.21 18.21
N TYR A 15 50.78 -4.32 18.84
CA TYR A 15 51.24 -4.70 20.18
C TYR A 15 52.74 -5.04 20.21
N GLU A 16 53.23 -5.76 19.20
CA GLU A 16 54.65 -6.07 19.06
C GLU A 16 55.50 -4.81 18.95
N GLU A 17 55.13 -3.85 18.08
CA GLU A 17 55.83 -2.57 17.94
C GLU A 17 55.81 -1.75 19.24
N ALA A 18 54.68 -1.73 19.96
CA ALA A 18 54.60 -1.07 21.27
C ALA A 18 55.52 -1.73 22.30
N LYS A 19 55.59 -3.07 22.30
CA LYS A 19 56.43 -3.86 23.21
C LYS A 19 57.92 -3.70 22.91
N GLU A 20 58.33 -3.78 21.65
CA GLU A 20 59.73 -3.59 21.23
C GLU A 20 60.28 -2.21 21.62
N ARG A 21 59.40 -1.19 21.59
CA ARG A 21 59.75 0.19 21.95
C ARG A 21 59.64 0.47 23.45
N ASN A 22 59.17 -0.48 24.24
CA ASN A 22 58.81 -0.31 25.64
C ASN A 22 57.81 0.85 25.84
N SER A 23 56.88 1.05 24.92
CA SER A 23 55.84 2.07 25.01
C SER A 23 54.96 1.82 26.24
N GLU A 24 54.64 2.87 26.99
CA GLU A 24 53.71 2.81 28.13
C GLU A 24 52.29 2.46 27.64
N TYR A 25 51.90 3.00 26.48
CA TYR A 25 50.59 2.78 25.87
C TYR A 25 50.68 2.33 24.41
N ILE A 26 49.75 1.46 24.00
CA ILE A 26 49.41 1.24 22.58
C ILE A 26 48.35 2.27 22.17
N THR A 27 48.64 3.01 21.09
CA THR A 27 47.85 4.17 20.64
C THR A 27 47.32 3.95 19.20
N PRO A 28 46.36 4.75 18.72
CA PRO A 28 45.89 4.69 17.33
C PRO A 28 47.02 4.82 16.29
N GLU A 29 48.10 5.54 16.61
CA GLU A 29 49.26 5.69 15.74
C GLU A 29 50.06 4.38 15.60
N HIS A 30 50.14 3.57 16.66
CA HIS A 30 50.72 2.21 16.56
C HIS A 30 49.85 1.33 15.67
N LEU A 31 48.53 1.45 15.81
CA LEU A 31 47.56 0.68 15.02
C LEU A 31 47.61 1.07 13.53
N LEU A 32 47.65 2.37 13.23
CA LEU A 32 47.77 2.86 11.85
C LEU A 32 49.14 2.48 11.26
N TYR A 33 50.22 2.61 12.04
CA TYR A 33 51.55 2.20 11.60
C TYR A 33 51.57 0.72 11.23
N ALA A 34 51.00 -0.17 12.06
CA ALA A 34 50.87 -1.59 11.76
C ALA A 34 50.00 -1.84 10.52
N ALA A 35 48.87 -1.13 10.39
CA ALA A 35 47.97 -1.24 9.25
C ALA A 35 48.67 -0.85 7.94
N THR A 36 49.64 0.08 7.96
CA THR A 36 50.36 0.44 6.73
C THR A 36 51.13 -0.73 6.10
N PHE A 37 51.40 -1.82 6.83
CA PHE A 37 52.10 -3.01 6.32
C PHE A 37 51.14 -4.10 5.82
N ASP A 38 49.84 -3.85 5.82
CA ASP A 38 48.86 -4.68 5.15
C ASP A 38 48.83 -4.34 3.65
N GLU A 39 48.79 -5.35 2.78
CA GLU A 39 48.89 -5.16 1.32
C GLU A 39 47.71 -4.33 0.78
N ASN A 40 46.50 -4.58 1.28
CA ASN A 40 45.28 -3.87 0.85
C ASN A 40 45.32 -2.41 1.30
N VAL A 41 45.79 -2.14 2.52
CA VAL A 41 45.95 -0.77 3.03
C VAL A 41 47.07 -0.02 2.29
N GLU A 42 48.19 -0.68 2.02
CA GLU A 42 49.30 -0.07 1.29
C GLU A 42 48.89 0.33 -0.14
N LEU A 43 48.15 -0.55 -0.84
CA LEU A 43 47.63 -0.26 -2.17
C LEU A 43 46.62 0.89 -2.13
N ALA A 44 45.64 0.83 -1.21
CA ALA A 44 44.61 1.86 -1.07
C ALA A 44 45.20 3.25 -0.77
N ILE A 45 46.24 3.32 0.06
CA ILE A 45 46.92 4.59 0.37
C ILE A 45 47.65 5.15 -0.86
N LYS A 46 48.32 4.29 -1.65
CA LYS A 46 49.02 4.71 -2.88
C LYS A 46 48.05 5.21 -3.94
N GLU A 47 46.92 4.53 -4.10
CA GLU A 47 45.87 4.94 -5.06
C GLU A 47 45.15 6.23 -4.65
N CYS A 48 45.06 6.50 -3.34
CA CYS A 48 44.63 7.82 -2.83
C CYS A 48 45.65 8.95 -3.12
N GLY A 49 46.84 8.62 -3.64
CA GLY A 49 47.92 9.58 -3.91
C GLY A 49 48.82 9.87 -2.71
N GLY A 50 48.70 9.12 -1.62
CA GLY A 50 49.53 9.27 -0.41
C GLY A 50 50.86 8.51 -0.49
N SER A 51 51.89 9.01 0.20
CA SER A 51 53.18 8.31 0.30
C SER A 51 53.23 7.43 1.54
N ILE A 52 53.19 6.10 1.33
CA ILE A 52 53.29 5.12 2.41
C ILE A 52 54.60 5.24 3.20
N GLU A 53 55.69 5.58 2.52
CA GLU A 53 57.02 5.72 3.13
C GLU A 53 57.07 6.93 4.07
N ASN A 54 56.50 8.06 3.64
CA ASN A 54 56.43 9.26 4.47
C ASN A 54 55.49 9.04 5.66
N LEU A 55 54.33 8.40 5.44
CA LEU A 55 53.37 8.09 6.50
C LEU A 55 54.01 7.21 7.58
N ARG A 56 54.68 6.13 7.18
CA ARG A 56 55.43 5.24 8.10
C ARG A 56 56.51 6.01 8.87
N TYR A 57 57.28 6.87 8.20
CA TYR A 57 58.33 7.67 8.83
C TYR A 57 57.77 8.64 9.87
N ASN A 58 56.70 9.35 9.54
CA ASN A 58 56.05 10.32 10.42
C ASN A 58 55.42 9.66 11.64
N LEU A 59 54.68 8.56 11.45
CA LEU A 59 54.09 7.79 12.55
C LEU A 59 55.16 7.21 13.48
N LYS A 60 56.23 6.63 12.92
CA LYS A 60 57.34 6.09 13.71
C LYS A 60 58.08 7.16 14.50
N THR A 61 58.27 8.34 13.91
CA THR A 61 58.88 9.50 14.58
C THR A 61 57.99 10.02 15.70
N TYR A 62 56.68 10.09 15.48
CA TYR A 62 55.71 10.48 16.48
C TYR A 62 55.74 9.53 17.68
N ILE A 63 55.59 8.22 17.43
CA ILE A 63 55.61 7.18 18.47
C ILE A 63 56.88 7.30 19.31
N LYS A 64 58.05 7.44 18.68
CA LYS A 64 59.33 7.57 19.38
C LYS A 64 59.45 8.84 20.24
N THR A 65 58.82 9.93 19.82
CA THR A 65 59.04 11.27 20.43
C THR A 65 58.01 11.57 21.52
N TYR A 66 56.77 11.13 21.34
CA TYR A 66 55.64 11.56 22.16
C TYR A 66 55.03 10.45 23.01
N VAL A 67 55.29 9.17 22.72
CA VAL A 67 54.81 8.07 23.55
C VAL A 67 55.84 7.78 24.63
N ASN A 68 55.42 7.89 25.89
CA ASN A 68 56.26 7.58 27.04
C ASN A 68 56.73 6.14 27.01
N THR A 69 57.91 5.88 27.57
CA THR A 69 58.44 4.52 27.72
C THR A 69 58.38 4.05 29.16
N THR A 70 58.04 2.78 29.37
CA THR A 70 58.01 2.12 30.68
C THR A 70 59.21 1.20 30.84
N ARG A 71 59.75 1.10 32.07
CA ARG A 71 61.00 0.35 32.31
C ARG A 71 60.80 -1.15 32.53
N ASN A 72 59.57 -1.65 32.67
CA ASN A 72 59.21 -3.08 32.71
C ASN A 72 57.69 -3.24 32.89
N GLY A 73 56.95 -3.30 31.78
CA GLY A 73 55.51 -3.59 31.77
C GLY A 73 55.01 -3.85 30.35
N GLU A 74 53.93 -4.61 30.21
CA GLU A 74 53.23 -4.74 28.93
C GLU A 74 52.52 -3.42 28.59
N PRO A 75 52.52 -2.99 27.31
CA PRO A 75 51.86 -1.75 26.91
C PRO A 75 50.36 -1.82 27.22
N GLN A 76 49.82 -0.78 27.86
CA GLN A 76 48.39 -0.68 28.13
C GLN A 76 47.65 0.01 26.98
N GLU A 77 46.39 -0.32 26.76
CA GLU A 77 45.58 0.35 25.73
C GLU A 77 45.33 1.82 26.10
N SER A 78 45.58 2.74 25.17
CA SER A 78 45.16 4.13 25.34
C SER A 78 43.63 4.26 25.23
N ILE A 79 43.06 5.31 25.82
CA ILE A 79 41.62 5.58 25.75
C ILE A 79 41.17 5.77 24.29
N GLU A 80 41.99 6.42 23.48
CA GLU A 80 41.75 6.63 22.05
C GLU A 80 41.81 5.32 21.27
N PHE A 81 42.76 4.44 21.59
CA PHE A 81 42.84 3.10 21.01
C PHE A 81 41.57 2.30 21.31
N GLN A 82 41.13 2.26 22.57
CA GLN A 82 39.87 1.61 22.96
C GLN A 82 38.66 2.21 22.23
N ARG A 83 38.64 3.53 22.06
CA ARG A 83 37.58 4.21 21.31
C ARG A 83 37.53 3.79 19.84
N VAL A 84 38.68 3.59 19.17
CA VAL A 84 38.72 3.05 17.79
C VAL A 84 38.04 1.69 17.74
N ILE A 85 38.41 0.77 18.64
CA ILE A 85 37.87 -0.59 18.67
C ILE A 85 36.36 -0.60 18.97
N LEU A 86 35.92 0.18 19.96
CA LEU A 86 34.50 0.30 20.30
C LEU A 86 33.68 0.88 19.15
N THR A 87 34.19 1.93 18.50
CA THR A 87 33.53 2.58 17.36
C THR A 87 33.44 1.62 16.16
N ALA A 88 34.51 0.87 15.87
CA ALA A 88 34.50 -0.14 14.81
C ALA A 88 33.47 -1.24 15.08
N ASN A 89 33.34 -1.68 16.35
CA ASN A 89 32.33 -2.65 16.76
C ASN A 89 30.88 -2.11 16.65
N GLU A 90 30.66 -0.82 16.94
CA GLU A 90 29.36 -0.18 16.71
C GLU A 90 29.01 -0.12 15.23
N GLN A 91 29.98 0.20 14.36
CA GLN A 91 29.77 0.28 12.91
C GLN A 91 29.22 -1.03 12.33
N ILE A 92 29.62 -2.18 12.88
CA ILE A 92 29.19 -3.50 12.40
C ILE A 92 27.74 -3.81 12.74
N LYS A 93 27.27 -3.35 13.91
CA LYS A 93 25.87 -3.48 14.28
C LYS A 93 24.95 -2.76 13.28
N TYR A 94 25.43 -1.67 12.69
CA TYR A 94 24.70 -0.91 11.67
C TYR A 94 24.94 -1.41 10.24
N SER A 95 26.09 -2.02 9.95
CA SER A 95 26.45 -2.50 8.62
C SER A 95 25.98 -3.92 8.31
N GLY A 96 25.53 -4.68 9.32
CA GLY A 96 25.03 -6.05 9.16
C GLY A 96 26.13 -7.10 8.92
N LYS A 97 27.41 -6.72 9.00
CA LYS A 97 28.54 -7.66 8.90
C LYS A 97 28.70 -8.46 10.19
N GLU A 98 29.36 -9.62 10.13
CA GLU A 98 29.60 -10.47 11.32
C GLU A 98 30.90 -10.16 12.07
N ALA A 99 31.88 -9.55 11.40
CA ALA A 99 33.24 -9.33 11.92
C ALA A 99 33.81 -7.95 11.59
N ILE A 100 34.73 -7.46 12.43
CA ILE A 100 35.45 -6.21 12.22
C ILE A 100 36.53 -6.41 11.16
N GLY A 101 36.35 -5.72 10.03
CA GLY A 101 37.34 -5.59 8.97
C GLY A 101 38.20 -4.33 9.10
N VAL A 102 39.23 -4.23 8.26
CA VAL A 102 40.21 -3.12 8.25
C VAL A 102 39.53 -1.78 7.90
N ASP A 103 38.52 -1.82 7.04
CA ASP A 103 37.63 -0.71 6.69
C ASP A 103 36.99 -0.05 7.93
N HIS A 104 36.51 -0.86 8.89
CA HIS A 104 35.88 -0.37 10.11
C HIS A 104 36.90 0.28 11.06
N ILE A 105 38.10 -0.29 11.16
CA ILE A 105 39.19 0.24 11.99
C ILE A 105 39.65 1.60 11.45
N LEU A 106 39.94 1.69 10.16
CA LEU A 106 40.38 2.94 9.53
C LEU A 106 39.25 3.98 9.55
N SER A 107 38.00 3.59 9.28
CA SER A 107 36.85 4.49 9.42
C SER A 107 36.70 5.06 10.83
N ALA A 108 36.91 4.23 11.87
CA ALA A 108 36.88 4.66 13.25
C ALA A 108 38.03 5.63 13.60
N MET A 109 39.22 5.47 13.02
CA MET A 109 40.32 6.44 13.18
C MET A 109 39.96 7.82 12.62
N PHE A 110 39.24 7.90 11.51
CA PHE A 110 38.75 9.18 10.97
C PHE A 110 37.74 9.91 11.87
N ASN A 111 37.22 9.26 12.92
CA ASN A 111 36.35 9.90 13.92
C ASN A 111 37.16 10.45 15.12
N LEU A 112 38.49 10.26 15.16
CA LEU A 112 39.36 10.82 16.20
C LEU A 112 39.91 12.18 15.74
N GLU A 113 39.13 13.25 15.94
CA GLU A 113 39.50 14.61 15.51
C GLU A 113 40.85 15.10 16.08
N ASP A 114 41.22 14.64 17.28
CA ASP A 114 42.45 15.04 17.98
C ASP A 114 43.59 13.99 17.91
N SER A 115 43.55 13.03 16.97
CA SER A 115 44.61 12.01 16.84
C SER A 115 45.65 12.36 15.79
N TYR A 116 46.92 12.06 16.10
CA TYR A 116 48.01 12.22 15.14
C TYR A 116 47.94 11.19 14.00
N ALA A 117 47.24 10.07 14.20
CA ALA A 117 46.94 9.11 13.13
C ALA A 117 46.12 9.78 12.02
N LEU A 118 45.07 10.51 12.38
CA LEU A 118 44.25 11.27 11.42
C LEU A 118 45.04 12.42 10.79
N TYR A 119 45.80 13.16 11.61
CA TYR A 119 46.63 14.26 11.13
C TYR A 119 47.60 13.82 10.02
N TYR A 120 48.32 12.71 10.21
CA TYR A 120 49.26 12.24 9.20
C TYR A 120 48.58 11.66 7.95
N LEU A 121 47.40 11.04 8.08
CA LEU A 121 46.59 10.65 6.91
C LEU A 121 46.18 11.89 6.09
N GLN A 122 45.73 12.95 6.75
CA GLN A 122 45.35 14.21 6.09
C GLN A 122 46.56 14.93 5.47
N GLN A 123 47.72 14.88 6.12
CA GLN A 123 48.95 15.48 5.61
C GLN A 123 49.41 14.82 4.30
N GLU A 124 49.19 13.51 4.15
CA GLU A 124 49.43 12.78 2.90
C GLU A 124 48.31 12.96 1.86
N GLY A 125 47.31 13.81 2.13
CA GLY A 125 46.20 14.10 1.22
C GLY A 125 45.13 13.01 1.16
N ILE A 126 45.13 12.08 2.12
CA ILE A 126 44.22 10.93 2.12
C ILE A 126 42.87 11.35 2.70
N ASN A 127 41.84 11.32 1.85
CA ASN A 127 40.47 11.59 2.26
C ASN A 127 39.78 10.32 2.75
N ARG A 128 38.96 10.45 3.80
CA ARG A 128 38.14 9.36 4.35
C ARG A 128 37.36 8.59 3.29
N ARG A 129 36.65 9.32 2.43
CA ARG A 129 35.76 8.73 1.41
C ARG A 129 36.54 7.88 0.42
N ASP A 130 37.66 8.40 -0.08
CA ASP A 130 38.42 7.78 -1.15
C ASP A 130 39.16 6.53 -0.62
N LEU A 131 39.72 6.59 0.60
CA LEU A 131 40.35 5.45 1.25
C LEU A 131 39.36 4.32 1.57
N LEU A 132 38.19 4.65 2.13
CA LEU A 132 37.17 3.65 2.45
C LEU A 132 36.54 3.05 1.19
N TYR A 133 36.43 3.83 0.11
CA TYR A 133 35.96 3.32 -1.17
C TYR A 133 36.86 2.18 -1.67
N LEU A 134 38.18 2.38 -1.70
CA LEU A 134 39.13 1.37 -2.17
C LEU A 134 39.12 0.11 -1.31
N LEU A 135 39.16 0.28 0.02
CA LEU A 135 39.14 -0.85 0.97
C LEU A 135 37.86 -1.68 0.91
N CYS A 136 36.72 -1.10 0.53
CA CYS A 136 35.46 -1.83 0.44
C CYS A 136 35.29 -2.57 -0.89
N HIS A 137 35.93 -2.13 -1.98
CA HIS A 137 35.67 -2.67 -3.32
C HIS A 137 36.63 -3.79 -3.72
N GLU A 138 37.80 -3.92 -3.08
CA GLU A 138 38.69 -5.06 -3.32
C GLU A 138 38.35 -6.29 -2.46
N ALA A 139 37.80 -6.09 -1.25
CA ALA A 139 37.39 -7.19 -0.37
C ALA A 139 36.25 -8.08 -0.92
N ASP A 140 35.57 -7.64 -1.99
CA ASP A 140 34.57 -8.43 -2.71
C ASP A 140 35.20 -9.39 -3.75
N THR A 141 36.50 -9.29 -4.03
CA THR A 141 37.20 -10.24 -4.93
C THR A 141 37.78 -11.47 -4.22
N SER A 142 37.87 -11.45 -2.89
CA SER A 142 38.43 -12.56 -2.09
C SER A 142 37.39 -13.37 -1.29
N ASN A 143 36.13 -12.93 -1.24
CA ASN A 143 35.03 -13.64 -0.55
C ASN A 143 34.14 -14.48 -1.50
N GLU A 144 34.55 -14.69 -2.76
CA GLU A 144 33.82 -15.54 -3.72
C GLU A 144 34.06 -17.06 -3.50
N GLU A 145 34.89 -17.48 -2.53
CA GLU A 145 35.24 -18.90 -2.31
C GLU A 145 34.52 -19.59 -1.13
N GLU A 146 33.68 -18.92 -0.32
CA GLU A 146 33.03 -19.56 0.86
C GLU A 146 31.48 -19.48 0.92
N ILE A 147 30.80 -19.33 -0.22
CA ILE A 147 29.31 -19.41 -0.26
C ILE A 147 28.83 -20.45 -1.30
N SER A 148 29.54 -21.59 -1.41
CA SER A 148 29.09 -22.73 -2.20
C SER A 148 28.94 -23.99 -1.32
N GLU A 149 27.98 -23.97 -0.39
CA GLU A 149 27.54 -25.20 0.29
C GLU A 149 26.02 -25.31 0.51
N TYR A 150 25.22 -24.41 -0.03
CA TYR A 150 23.76 -24.53 -0.04
C TYR A 150 23.23 -24.07 -1.40
N ASP A 151 23.24 -24.97 -2.38
CA ASP A 151 22.29 -25.06 -3.52
C ASP A 151 22.83 -25.99 -4.63
N GLU A 152 23.24 -27.22 -4.29
CA GLU A 152 23.37 -28.31 -5.26
C GLU A 152 22.21 -29.29 -5.10
N GLU A 153 21.02 -28.91 -5.60
CA GLU A 153 19.97 -29.91 -5.86
C GLU A 153 19.07 -29.52 -7.04
N THR A 154 19.63 -29.04 -8.15
CA THR A 154 18.95 -29.11 -9.46
C THR A 154 19.95 -28.91 -10.59
N HIS A 155 19.81 -29.70 -11.66
CA HIS A 155 20.65 -29.73 -12.88
C HIS A 155 21.85 -30.69 -12.86
N LYS A 156 21.55 -31.99 -12.72
CA LYS A 156 22.25 -33.02 -13.50
C LYS A 156 21.60 -33.09 -14.88
N ASP A 157 22.45 -33.11 -15.90
CA ASP A 157 22.24 -33.54 -17.29
C ASP A 157 22.57 -32.44 -18.28
N LEU A 158 23.85 -32.30 -18.61
CA LEU A 158 24.31 -32.11 -19.99
C LEU A 158 25.73 -32.70 -20.10
N GLU A 159 25.86 -33.62 -21.03
CA GLU A 159 26.99 -34.51 -21.28
C GLU A 159 28.27 -33.75 -21.68
N GLU A 160 29.40 -34.18 -21.12
CA GLU A 160 30.74 -33.79 -21.54
C GLU A 160 31.09 -34.48 -22.88
N GLU A 161 31.17 -33.71 -23.96
CA GLU A 161 31.94 -34.12 -25.14
C GLU A 161 33.34 -33.52 -25.09
N GLU A 162 34.34 -34.39 -24.95
CA GLU A 162 35.76 -34.09 -25.13
C GLU A 162 36.05 -33.68 -26.59
N ILE A 163 36.64 -32.49 -26.80
CA ILE A 163 37.51 -32.25 -27.95
C ILE A 163 38.81 -31.56 -27.50
N GLN A 164 39.91 -32.23 -27.80
CA GLN A 164 41.30 -31.80 -27.60
C GLN A 164 41.72 -30.63 -28.51
N SER A 165 42.45 -29.70 -27.89
CA SER A 165 43.55 -28.85 -28.41
C SER A 165 43.31 -27.92 -29.61
N GLU A 166 43.30 -26.61 -29.33
CA GLU A 166 44.22 -25.63 -29.94
C GLU A 166 44.41 -24.43 -28.97
N PRO A 167 45.65 -23.95 -28.71
CA PRO A 167 45.88 -22.78 -27.88
C PRO A 167 45.74 -21.50 -28.69
N ILE A 168 45.49 -20.37 -28.00
CA ILE A 168 45.34 -18.97 -28.46
C ILE A 168 43.86 -18.50 -28.33
N ASN A 169 43.62 -17.52 -27.43
CA ASN A 169 42.35 -16.86 -27.01
C ASN A 169 41.65 -17.30 -25.69
N SER A 170 42.40 -17.64 -24.64
CA SER A 170 41.82 -17.87 -23.31
C SER A 170 41.45 -16.58 -22.55
N GLU A 171 42.21 -15.48 -22.68
CA GLU A 171 41.98 -14.22 -21.93
C GLU A 171 40.77 -13.41 -22.44
N GLU A 172 40.57 -13.30 -23.75
CA GLU A 172 39.41 -12.58 -24.30
C GLU A 172 38.08 -13.33 -24.06
N LYS A 173 38.10 -14.68 -24.11
CA LYS A 173 36.92 -15.50 -23.82
C LYS A 173 36.52 -15.44 -22.34
N THR A 174 37.48 -15.43 -21.43
CA THR A 174 37.21 -15.28 -19.98
C THR A 174 36.71 -13.88 -19.65
N LYS A 175 37.27 -12.83 -20.25
CA LYS A 175 36.79 -11.46 -20.07
C LYS A 175 35.37 -11.26 -20.60
N LYS A 176 35.05 -11.80 -21.78
CA LYS A 176 33.70 -11.76 -22.34
C LYS A 176 32.69 -12.50 -21.46
N LYS A 177 33.03 -13.69 -20.97
CA LYS A 177 32.18 -14.42 -19.99
C LYS A 177 31.90 -13.63 -18.72
N LYS A 178 32.90 -12.88 -18.18
CA LYS A 178 32.71 -12.02 -17.01
C LYS A 178 31.81 -10.80 -17.32
N GLU A 179 31.95 -10.20 -18.50
CA GLU A 179 31.09 -9.10 -18.94
C GLU A 179 29.64 -9.55 -19.14
N ASP A 180 29.42 -10.72 -19.75
CA ASP A 180 28.10 -11.30 -19.97
C ASP A 180 27.45 -11.67 -18.62
N ALA A 181 28.18 -12.30 -17.71
CA ALA A 181 27.68 -12.62 -16.36
C ALA A 181 27.24 -11.37 -15.58
N PHE A 182 27.99 -10.26 -15.71
CA PHE A 182 27.58 -8.98 -15.11
C PHE A 182 26.31 -8.43 -15.74
N LEU A 183 26.14 -8.56 -17.07
CA LEU A 183 24.94 -8.10 -17.77
C LEU A 183 23.70 -8.90 -17.36
N HIS A 184 23.80 -10.23 -17.29
CA HIS A 184 22.69 -11.12 -16.89
C HIS A 184 22.24 -10.89 -15.44
N LYS A 185 23.12 -10.38 -14.56
CA LYS A 185 22.76 -10.04 -13.17
C LYS A 185 21.75 -8.89 -13.07
N PHE A 186 21.77 -7.96 -14.02
CA PHE A 186 20.95 -6.73 -13.98
C PHE A 186 19.96 -6.61 -15.14
N THR A 187 20.00 -7.54 -16.09
CA THR A 187 19.15 -7.50 -17.27
C THR A 187 18.61 -8.89 -17.60
N VAL A 188 17.43 -8.91 -18.20
CA VAL A 188 16.79 -10.13 -18.71
C VAL A 188 16.74 -10.05 -20.23
N ASP A 189 17.24 -11.06 -20.93
CA ASP A 189 17.07 -11.16 -22.39
C ASP A 189 15.61 -11.50 -22.70
N LEU A 190 14.92 -10.56 -23.34
CA LEU A 190 13.49 -10.70 -23.65
C LEU A 190 13.24 -11.64 -24.83
N ILE A 191 14.23 -11.85 -25.70
CA ILE A 191 14.12 -12.76 -26.85
C ILE A 191 14.28 -14.20 -26.39
N GLU A 192 15.22 -14.47 -25.48
CA GLU A 192 15.35 -15.78 -24.84
C GLU A 192 14.13 -16.12 -23.99
N LYS A 193 13.70 -15.16 -23.15
CA LYS A 193 12.47 -15.30 -22.38
C LYS A 193 11.26 -15.61 -23.27
N ALA A 194 11.14 -14.94 -24.42
CA ALA A 194 10.06 -15.18 -25.38
C ALA A 194 10.12 -16.53 -26.13
N LYS A 195 11.26 -17.25 -26.06
CA LYS A 195 11.41 -18.61 -26.61
C LYS A 195 11.15 -19.68 -25.56
N GLU A 196 11.59 -19.46 -24.33
CA GLU A 196 11.47 -20.41 -23.22
C GLU A 196 10.06 -20.45 -22.64
N GLU A 197 9.51 -19.27 -22.34
CA GLU A 197 8.11 -19.16 -21.99
C GLU A 197 7.32 -19.43 -23.26
N ASN A 198 6.31 -20.30 -23.17
CA ASN A 198 5.32 -20.50 -24.20
C ASN A 198 4.43 -19.23 -24.25
N CYS A 199 5.05 -18.09 -24.56
CA CYS A 199 4.57 -16.76 -24.25
C CYS A 199 3.16 -16.59 -24.80
N ASP A 200 2.32 -16.07 -23.92
CA ASP A 200 0.93 -15.75 -24.19
C ASP A 200 0.81 -15.02 -25.53
N PRO A 201 -0.09 -15.46 -26.42
CA PRO A 201 -0.32 -14.76 -27.66
C PRO A 201 -0.76 -13.33 -27.37
N LEU A 202 -0.11 -12.35 -28.00
CA LEU A 202 -0.58 -10.97 -27.95
C LEU A 202 -1.87 -10.87 -28.77
N ILE A 203 -3.01 -10.70 -28.09
CA ILE A 203 -4.33 -10.64 -28.72
C ILE A 203 -4.87 -9.21 -28.67
N GLY A 204 -5.43 -8.75 -29.80
CA GLY A 204 -6.15 -7.47 -29.88
C GLY A 204 -5.27 -6.21 -29.74
N ARG A 205 -3.94 -6.32 -29.89
CA ARG A 205 -2.98 -5.21 -29.73
C ARG A 205 -1.96 -5.09 -30.86
N GLU A 206 -2.34 -5.58 -32.03
CA GLU A 206 -1.50 -5.62 -33.22
C GLU A 206 -1.20 -4.22 -33.73
N ASP A 207 -2.14 -3.28 -33.59
CA ASP A 207 -2.00 -1.87 -33.96
C ASP A 207 -0.93 -1.14 -33.11
N ILE A 208 -0.94 -1.35 -31.80
CA ILE A 208 0.03 -0.79 -30.86
C ILE A 208 1.43 -1.38 -31.12
N LEU A 209 1.48 -2.69 -31.40
CA LEU A 209 2.71 -3.40 -31.74
C LEU A 209 3.30 -2.91 -33.07
N GLU A 210 2.49 -2.82 -34.12
CA GLU A 210 2.88 -2.30 -35.43
C GLU A 210 3.37 -0.86 -35.32
N ARG A 211 2.68 -0.03 -34.52
CA ARG A 211 3.10 1.34 -34.24
C ARG A 211 4.45 1.40 -33.53
N SER A 212 4.71 0.50 -32.59
CA SER A 212 5.99 0.39 -31.88
C SER A 212 7.12 0.03 -32.84
N ILE A 213 6.91 -0.96 -33.71
CA ILE A 213 7.84 -1.37 -34.79
C ILE A 213 8.12 -0.19 -35.74
N GLN A 214 7.06 0.51 -36.16
CA GLN A 214 7.17 1.68 -37.04
C GLN A 214 8.05 2.75 -36.41
N ILE A 215 7.88 3.05 -35.12
CA ILE A 215 8.67 4.04 -34.40
C ILE A 215 10.14 3.61 -34.31
N LEU A 216 10.43 2.36 -33.93
CA LEU A 216 11.79 1.82 -33.85
C LEU A 216 12.53 1.84 -35.20
N CYS A 217 11.81 1.88 -36.32
CA CYS A 217 12.36 1.99 -37.67
C CYS A 217 12.64 3.43 -38.14
N ARG A 218 12.19 4.45 -37.38
CA ARG A 218 12.43 5.87 -37.69
C ARG A 218 13.90 6.24 -37.51
N ARG A 219 14.32 7.31 -38.18
CA ARG A 219 15.67 7.90 -38.03
C ARG A 219 15.80 8.82 -36.80
N ILE A 220 14.73 9.52 -36.46
CA ILE A 220 14.64 10.47 -35.34
C ILE A 220 13.34 10.17 -34.60
N LYS A 221 13.33 10.37 -33.27
CA LYS A 221 12.20 9.96 -32.40
C LYS A 221 11.87 8.49 -32.58
N ASN A 222 12.91 7.67 -32.46
CA ASN A 222 12.89 6.23 -32.73
C ASN A 222 12.80 5.37 -31.46
N ASN A 223 12.48 5.99 -30.33
CA ASN A 223 12.27 5.31 -29.05
C ASN A 223 10.77 5.38 -28.71
N PRO A 224 10.01 4.28 -28.78
CA PRO A 224 8.63 4.29 -28.33
C PRO A 224 8.55 4.40 -26.80
N ILE A 225 7.52 5.08 -26.30
CA ILE A 225 7.12 5.04 -24.90
C ILE A 225 5.64 4.67 -24.83
N HIS A 226 5.34 3.54 -24.21
CA HIS A 226 4.00 3.05 -23.95
C HIS A 226 3.46 3.76 -22.71
N VAL A 227 2.42 4.57 -22.90
CA VAL A 227 1.78 5.34 -21.84
C VAL A 227 0.37 4.80 -21.61
N GLY A 228 0.13 4.24 -20.44
CA GLY A 228 -1.15 3.62 -20.09
C GLY A 228 -1.22 3.30 -18.61
N GLU A 229 -2.42 3.07 -18.08
CA GLU A 229 -2.61 2.71 -16.67
C GLU A 229 -1.90 1.39 -16.31
N SER A 230 -1.68 1.11 -15.02
CA SER A 230 -1.12 -0.18 -14.61
C SER A 230 -2.09 -1.33 -14.93
N GLY A 231 -1.57 -2.53 -15.18
CA GLY A 231 -2.39 -3.69 -15.49
C GLY A 231 -2.96 -3.73 -16.91
N VAL A 232 -2.91 -2.65 -17.70
CA VAL A 232 -3.44 -2.71 -19.07
C VAL A 232 -2.66 -3.68 -19.95
N GLY A 233 -1.42 -4.10 -19.63
CA GLY A 233 -0.64 -5.05 -20.44
C GLY A 233 0.42 -4.39 -21.34
N LYS A 234 1.13 -3.39 -20.81
CA LYS A 234 2.26 -2.72 -21.49
C LYS A 234 3.42 -3.69 -21.74
N THR A 235 3.78 -4.48 -20.72
CA THR A 235 4.85 -5.50 -20.78
C THR A 235 4.53 -6.60 -21.79
N ALA A 236 3.26 -7.00 -21.92
CA ALA A 236 2.82 -7.98 -22.91
C ALA A 236 3.09 -7.52 -24.36
N ILE A 237 2.91 -6.23 -24.66
CA ILE A 237 3.22 -5.66 -25.99
C ILE A 237 4.72 -5.79 -26.28
N THR A 238 5.56 -5.52 -25.29
CA THR A 238 7.02 -5.63 -25.40
C THR A 238 7.46 -7.08 -25.62
N LEU A 239 6.90 -8.05 -24.89
CA LEU A 239 7.15 -9.48 -25.10
C LEU A 239 6.68 -9.95 -26.49
N GLY A 240 5.52 -9.47 -26.95
CA GLY A 240 5.04 -9.72 -28.31
C GLY A 240 6.01 -9.22 -29.38
N LEU A 241 6.66 -8.08 -29.17
CA LEU A 241 7.73 -7.61 -30.05
C LEU A 241 8.95 -8.53 -30.03
N ALA A 242 9.40 -8.97 -28.86
CA ALA A 242 10.53 -9.88 -28.72
C ALA A 242 10.28 -11.20 -29.47
N LYS A 243 9.06 -11.74 -29.37
CA LYS A 243 8.61 -12.91 -30.14
C LYS A 243 8.65 -12.69 -31.64
N LEU A 244 8.17 -11.56 -32.15
CA LEU A 244 8.28 -11.26 -33.59
C LEU A 244 9.74 -11.12 -34.07
N ILE A 245 10.62 -10.59 -33.22
CA ILE A 245 12.06 -10.50 -33.52
C ILE A 245 12.67 -11.91 -33.57
N SER A 246 12.33 -12.79 -32.62
CA SER A 246 12.81 -14.18 -32.56
C SER A 246 12.36 -15.00 -33.79
N GLU A 247 11.11 -14.82 -34.22
CA GLU A 247 10.54 -15.45 -35.41
C GLU A 247 10.99 -14.80 -36.74
N GLY A 248 11.72 -13.68 -36.68
CA GLY A 248 12.17 -12.95 -37.87
C GLY A 248 11.04 -12.28 -38.66
N LYS A 249 9.85 -12.11 -38.07
CA LYS A 249 8.66 -11.45 -38.64
C LYS A 249 8.68 -9.91 -38.49
N VAL A 250 9.86 -9.32 -38.32
CA VAL A 250 10.06 -7.87 -38.24
C VAL A 250 10.72 -7.30 -39.50
N PRO A 251 10.59 -5.99 -39.79
CA PRO A 251 11.29 -5.35 -40.90
C PRO A 251 12.81 -5.54 -40.82
N GLY A 252 13.51 -5.55 -41.96
CA GLY A 252 14.96 -5.83 -42.03
C GLY A 252 15.84 -4.95 -41.14
N LYS A 253 15.37 -3.75 -40.77
CA LYS A 253 16.06 -2.86 -39.82
C LYS A 253 16.11 -3.41 -38.40
N LEU A 254 15.17 -4.25 -38.00
CA LEU A 254 15.07 -4.85 -36.65
C LEU A 254 15.43 -6.35 -36.63
N LYS A 255 15.63 -6.97 -37.80
CA LYS A 255 16.08 -8.37 -37.86
C LYS A 255 17.45 -8.52 -37.20
N GLY A 256 17.56 -9.54 -36.34
CA GLY A 256 18.75 -9.86 -35.57
C GLY A 256 19.08 -8.83 -34.48
N SER A 257 18.12 -8.02 -34.04
CA SER A 257 18.29 -7.16 -32.87
C SER A 257 18.34 -7.99 -31.59
N SER A 258 19.19 -7.61 -30.64
CA SER A 258 19.11 -8.04 -29.25
C SER A 258 18.14 -7.16 -28.46
N MET A 259 17.49 -7.72 -27.44
CA MET A 259 16.50 -6.99 -26.64
C MET A 259 16.61 -7.35 -25.16
N PHE A 260 16.92 -6.37 -24.32
CA PHE A 260 17.16 -6.53 -22.89
C PHE A 260 16.17 -5.72 -22.07
N SER A 261 15.59 -6.33 -21.04
CA SER A 261 14.85 -5.62 -19.99
C SER A 261 15.81 -5.22 -18.88
N LEU A 262 15.83 -3.94 -18.51
CA LEU A 262 16.64 -3.42 -17.42
C LEU A 262 15.83 -3.45 -16.12
N ASP A 263 16.30 -4.18 -15.11
CA ASP A 263 15.70 -4.16 -13.78
C ASP A 263 16.32 -3.06 -12.90
N ILE A 264 15.59 -1.95 -12.75
CA ILE A 264 16.04 -0.81 -11.92
C ILE A 264 16.21 -1.24 -10.46
N GLY A 265 15.40 -2.16 -9.95
CA GLY A 265 15.46 -2.64 -8.57
C GLY A 265 16.79 -3.32 -8.26
N SER A 266 17.18 -4.29 -9.10
CA SER A 266 18.48 -4.95 -9.00
C SER A 266 19.66 -4.00 -9.17
N VAL A 267 19.53 -2.95 -10.01
CA VAL A 267 20.60 -1.96 -10.16
C VAL A 267 20.77 -1.10 -8.90
N ILE A 268 19.68 -0.73 -8.24
CA ILE A 268 19.71 0.01 -6.95
C ILE A 268 20.22 -0.90 -5.82
N ALA A 269 19.87 -2.18 -5.83
CA ALA A 269 20.28 -3.13 -4.82
C ALA A 269 21.81 -3.18 -4.67
N GLY A 270 22.32 -3.00 -3.45
CA GLY A 270 23.75 -2.96 -3.19
C GLY A 270 24.47 -1.69 -3.67
N THR A 271 23.75 -0.61 -3.98
CA THR A 271 24.34 0.74 -4.11
C THR A 271 24.13 1.50 -2.81
N LYS A 272 25.19 2.08 -2.24
CA LYS A 272 25.10 2.88 -1.00
C LYS A 272 24.98 4.36 -1.32
N TYR A 273 25.61 4.78 -2.42
CA TYR A 273 25.63 6.16 -2.88
C TYR A 273 25.00 6.28 -4.26
N ARG A 274 24.46 7.47 -4.54
CA ARG A 274 23.92 7.81 -5.86
C ARG A 274 24.93 7.61 -6.99
N GLY A 275 26.21 7.94 -6.75
CA GLY A 275 27.28 7.78 -7.74
C GLY A 275 27.44 6.34 -8.21
N ASP A 276 27.39 5.38 -7.28
CA ASP A 276 27.51 3.93 -7.57
C ASP A 276 26.40 3.47 -8.52
N PHE A 277 25.18 3.96 -8.31
CA PHE A 277 24.05 3.68 -9.20
C PHE A 277 24.27 4.26 -10.60
N GLU A 278 24.71 5.51 -10.69
CA GLU A 278 24.94 6.17 -11.98
C GLU A 278 26.05 5.48 -12.79
N GLU A 279 27.15 5.09 -12.13
CA GLU A 279 28.24 4.36 -12.77
C GLU A 279 27.84 2.95 -13.20
N ARG A 280 27.04 2.25 -12.37
CA ARG A 280 26.53 0.92 -12.69
C ARG A 280 25.61 0.94 -13.91
N ILE A 281 24.66 1.87 -13.98
CA ILE A 281 23.81 2.06 -15.17
C ILE A 281 24.65 2.34 -16.41
N LYS A 282 25.64 3.23 -16.28
CA LYS A 282 26.52 3.58 -17.39
C LYS A 282 27.28 2.35 -17.92
N ARG A 283 27.84 1.54 -17.01
CA ARG A 283 28.53 0.28 -17.35
C ARG A 283 27.59 -0.70 -18.06
N ILE A 284 26.35 -0.87 -17.57
CA ILE A 284 25.35 -1.74 -18.21
C ILE A 284 25.04 -1.26 -19.63
N LEU A 285 24.75 0.03 -19.82
CA LEU A 285 24.43 0.59 -21.13
C LEU A 285 25.62 0.53 -22.10
N ASP A 286 26.85 0.73 -21.61
CA ASP A 286 28.07 0.61 -22.42
C ASP A 286 28.28 -0.84 -22.90
N LEU A 287 27.99 -1.83 -22.05
CA LEU A 287 28.04 -3.25 -22.43
C LEU A 287 26.97 -3.59 -23.46
N ILE A 288 25.71 -3.22 -23.21
CA ILE A 288 24.60 -3.42 -24.17
C ILE A 288 24.90 -2.72 -25.50
N GLY A 289 25.57 -1.56 -25.48
CA GLY A 289 25.97 -0.84 -26.69
C GLY A 289 26.93 -1.59 -27.60
N LYS A 290 27.59 -2.66 -27.13
CA LYS A 290 28.46 -3.54 -27.94
C LYS A 290 27.67 -4.59 -28.72
N GLU A 291 26.42 -4.87 -28.33
CA GLU A 291 25.57 -5.88 -28.96
C GLU A 291 25.07 -5.45 -30.35
N HIS A 292 24.59 -6.42 -31.14
CA HIS A 292 24.09 -6.13 -32.48
C HIS A 292 22.66 -5.54 -32.45
N LYS A 293 22.55 -4.25 -32.82
CA LYS A 293 21.29 -3.47 -32.88
C LYS A 293 20.46 -3.56 -31.58
N PRO A 294 21.03 -3.15 -30.43
CA PRO A 294 20.43 -3.39 -29.13
C PRO A 294 19.19 -2.54 -28.89
N ILE A 295 18.19 -3.17 -28.27
CA ILE A 295 16.96 -2.55 -27.78
C ILE A 295 16.89 -2.75 -26.27
N VAL A 296 16.74 -1.66 -25.51
CA VAL A 296 16.58 -1.70 -24.06
C VAL A 296 15.12 -1.39 -23.71
N TYR A 297 14.45 -2.33 -23.05
CA TYR A 297 13.17 -2.11 -22.41
C TYR A 297 13.38 -1.65 -20.97
N ILE A 298 12.66 -0.61 -20.57
CA ILE A 298 12.66 -0.09 -19.21
C ILE A 298 11.20 0.03 -18.77
N ASP A 299 10.80 -0.85 -17.86
CA ASP A 299 9.52 -0.69 -17.17
C ASP A 299 9.62 0.46 -16.16
N GLU A 300 8.49 1.12 -15.92
CA GLU A 300 8.41 2.29 -15.04
C GLU A 300 9.55 3.31 -15.29
N ILE A 301 9.77 3.67 -16.57
CA ILE A 301 10.92 4.47 -17.00
C ILE A 301 11.02 5.84 -16.28
N HIS A 302 9.93 6.31 -15.66
CA HIS A 302 9.92 7.52 -14.83
C HIS A 302 10.80 7.42 -13.58
N ASN A 303 11.06 6.21 -13.07
CA ASN A 303 11.97 5.97 -11.95
C ASN A 303 13.41 6.43 -12.23
N ILE A 304 13.83 6.42 -13.50
CA ILE A 304 15.15 6.92 -13.94
C ILE A 304 15.11 8.43 -14.22
N VAL A 305 13.94 8.98 -14.56
CA VAL A 305 13.79 10.37 -15.05
C VAL A 305 13.38 11.34 -13.94
N GLY A 306 13.03 10.86 -12.76
CA GLY A 306 12.47 11.63 -11.64
C GLY A 306 13.30 12.84 -11.21
N ALA A 307 12.95 13.99 -11.78
CA ALA A 307 13.67 15.25 -11.73
C ALA A 307 13.71 15.91 -10.33
N GLY A 308 14.91 15.98 -9.74
CA GLY A 308 15.38 17.10 -8.90
C GLY A 308 14.53 17.63 -7.74
N SER A 309 13.76 16.82 -6.99
CA SER A 309 12.97 17.34 -5.86
C SER A 309 13.57 17.05 -4.49
N LEU A 310 13.84 18.14 -3.78
CA LEU A 310 14.39 18.34 -2.43
C LEU A 310 13.73 17.58 -1.25
N ASN A 311 12.86 16.59 -1.46
CA ASN A 311 12.19 15.85 -0.37
C ASN A 311 11.84 14.40 -0.78
N GLY A 312 12.84 13.53 -0.89
CA GLY A 312 12.66 12.07 -0.83
C GLY A 312 12.38 11.36 -2.16
N GLY A 313 13.37 10.61 -2.65
CA GLY A 313 13.11 9.30 -3.25
C GLY A 313 13.46 9.08 -4.73
N ALA A 314 13.38 10.07 -5.61
CA ALA A 314 13.61 9.83 -7.04
C ALA A 314 15.03 10.21 -7.49
N LEU A 315 15.73 9.24 -8.10
CA LEU A 315 17.05 9.41 -8.70
C LEU A 315 16.90 10.18 -10.02
N ASP A 316 17.46 11.39 -10.11
CA ASP A 316 17.48 12.15 -11.37
C ASP A 316 18.59 11.64 -12.30
N ALA A 317 18.37 10.46 -12.88
CA ALA A 317 19.24 9.80 -13.85
C ALA A 317 18.86 10.13 -15.31
N SER A 318 17.99 11.13 -15.53
CA SER A 318 17.60 11.60 -16.87
C SER A 318 18.82 12.02 -17.71
N ASN A 319 19.86 12.55 -17.05
CA ASN A 319 21.12 12.94 -17.68
C ASN A 319 21.97 11.74 -18.13
N LEU A 320 21.80 10.56 -17.52
CA LEU A 320 22.53 9.35 -17.93
C LEU A 320 22.05 8.80 -19.27
N LEU A 321 20.75 8.90 -19.57
CA LEU A 321 20.19 8.38 -20.82
C LEU A 321 20.46 9.31 -22.01
N LYS A 322 20.61 10.62 -21.78
CA LYS A 322 20.78 11.64 -22.84
C LYS A 322 21.94 11.36 -23.81
N PRO A 323 23.14 10.95 -23.36
CA PRO A 323 24.24 10.54 -24.25
C PRO A 323 23.84 9.39 -25.19
N TYR A 324 23.31 8.30 -24.65
CA TYR A 324 22.92 7.11 -25.42
C TYR A 324 21.78 7.40 -26.41
N LEU A 325 20.81 8.22 -26.00
CA LEU A 325 19.72 8.69 -26.86
C LEU A 325 20.20 9.64 -27.98
N THR A 326 21.36 10.28 -27.81
CA THR A 326 21.93 11.19 -28.83
C THR A 326 22.85 10.44 -29.78
N ASP A 327 23.64 9.50 -29.28
CA ASP A 327 24.48 8.61 -30.09
C ASP A 327 23.62 7.71 -30.99
N GLY A 328 22.46 7.25 -30.48
CA GLY A 328 21.46 6.51 -31.26
C GLY A 328 21.88 5.08 -31.61
N LYS A 329 22.97 4.58 -31.02
CA LYS A 329 23.38 3.16 -31.11
C LYS A 329 22.40 2.24 -30.39
N ILE A 330 21.88 2.68 -29.25
CA ILE A 330 20.89 1.95 -28.45
C ILE A 330 19.50 2.54 -28.70
N LYS A 331 18.53 1.68 -28.95
CA LYS A 331 17.11 2.06 -28.98
C LYS A 331 16.46 1.72 -27.65
N PHE A 332 15.51 2.52 -27.23
CA PHE A 332 14.81 2.35 -25.96
C PHE A 332 13.31 2.15 -26.19
N ILE A 333 12.71 1.25 -25.41
CA ILE A 333 11.27 1.12 -25.23
C ILE A 333 10.98 1.41 -23.76
N GLY A 334 10.20 2.45 -23.48
CA GLY A 334 9.78 2.77 -22.11
C GLY A 334 8.33 2.41 -21.86
N ALA A 335 7.99 2.00 -20.63
CA ALA A 335 6.60 1.90 -20.17
C ALA A 335 6.38 2.80 -18.95
N THR A 336 5.25 3.50 -18.89
CA THR A 336 4.90 4.37 -17.74
C THR A 336 3.40 4.63 -17.70
N THR A 337 2.89 5.19 -16.59
CA THR A 337 1.50 5.67 -16.50
C THR A 337 1.31 7.07 -17.09
N PHE A 338 0.06 7.44 -17.38
CA PHE A 338 -0.28 8.79 -17.86
C PHE A 338 0.12 9.88 -16.86
N GLU A 339 -0.09 9.64 -15.57
CA GLU A 339 0.23 10.57 -14.49
C GLU A 339 1.74 10.84 -14.42
N GLU A 340 2.56 9.79 -14.40
CA GLU A 340 4.02 9.89 -14.34
C GLU A 340 4.60 10.52 -15.60
N TYR A 341 4.07 10.15 -16.78
CA TYR A 341 4.50 10.74 -18.04
C TYR A 341 4.35 12.26 -18.01
N LYS A 342 3.17 12.75 -17.59
CA LYS A 342 2.89 14.18 -17.49
C LYS A 342 3.74 14.86 -16.40
N LYS A 343 3.96 14.18 -15.28
CA LYS A 343 4.69 14.73 -14.13
C LYS A 343 6.19 14.88 -14.42
N PHE A 344 6.81 13.89 -15.06
CA PHE A 344 8.27 13.76 -15.20
C PHE A 344 8.77 13.86 -16.64
N PHE A 345 8.14 13.15 -17.60
CA PHE A 345 8.64 13.07 -18.98
C PHE A 345 8.29 14.29 -19.83
N GLU A 346 7.05 14.76 -19.78
CA GLU A 346 6.56 15.84 -20.65
C GLU A 346 7.32 17.15 -20.41
N LYS A 347 7.84 17.35 -19.19
CA LYS A 347 8.62 18.53 -18.79
C LYS A 347 10.04 18.53 -19.35
N ASP A 348 10.64 17.38 -19.64
CA ASP A 348 12.00 17.31 -20.20
C ASP A 348 11.97 17.41 -21.74
N LYS A 349 12.42 18.56 -22.25
CA LYS A 349 12.51 18.84 -23.69
C LYS A 349 13.49 17.94 -24.44
N ALA A 350 14.51 17.39 -23.78
CA ALA A 350 15.47 16.48 -24.41
C ALA A 350 14.87 15.09 -24.64
N LEU A 351 14.14 14.56 -23.66
CA LEU A 351 13.49 13.26 -23.76
C LEU A 351 12.33 13.27 -24.76
N THR A 352 11.46 14.28 -24.73
CA THR A 352 10.35 14.46 -25.68
C THR A 352 10.80 14.63 -27.15
N ARG A 353 12.07 15.00 -27.39
CA ARG A 353 12.68 15.03 -28.72
C ARG A 353 13.21 13.68 -29.21
N ARG A 354 13.31 12.68 -28.32
CA ARG A 354 13.89 11.35 -28.61
C ARG A 354 12.89 10.22 -28.47
N PHE A 355 11.89 10.38 -27.60
CA PHE A 355 10.78 9.46 -27.43
C PHE A 355 9.55 9.86 -28.25
N GLN A 356 8.76 8.87 -28.63
CA GLN A 356 7.45 9.02 -29.26
C GLN A 356 6.42 8.27 -28.42
N THR A 357 5.40 8.99 -27.94
CA THR A 357 4.31 8.41 -27.15
C THR A 357 3.43 7.50 -28.00
N ILE A 358 3.01 6.40 -27.38
CA ILE A 358 1.98 5.48 -27.84
C ILE A 358 1.02 5.27 -26.67
N ASP A 359 -0.22 5.69 -26.82
CA ASP A 359 -1.23 5.56 -25.79
C ASP A 359 -1.75 4.11 -25.77
N VAL A 360 -1.63 3.45 -24.62
CA VAL A 360 -2.16 2.10 -24.39
C VAL A 360 -3.39 2.24 -23.52
N LYS A 361 -4.56 2.08 -24.15
CA LYS A 361 -5.86 2.19 -23.47
C LYS A 361 -6.24 0.86 -22.81
N GLU A 362 -7.13 0.96 -21.84
CA GLU A 362 -7.85 -0.19 -21.31
C GLU A 362 -8.62 -0.88 -22.46
N PRO A 363 -8.52 -2.21 -22.61
CA PRO A 363 -9.25 -2.94 -23.63
C PRO A 363 -10.76 -2.92 -23.32
N SER A 364 -11.57 -3.00 -24.37
CA SER A 364 -13.00 -3.22 -24.23
C SER A 364 -13.31 -4.59 -23.63
N ILE A 365 -14.52 -4.78 -23.08
CA ILE A 365 -14.97 -6.07 -22.52
C ILE A 365 -14.77 -7.21 -23.54
N ASN A 366 -15.10 -6.99 -24.82
CA ASN A 366 -14.95 -8.01 -25.85
C ASN A 366 -13.48 -8.34 -26.14
N GLU A 367 -12.60 -7.34 -26.19
CA GLU A 367 -11.16 -7.55 -26.37
C GLU A 367 -10.55 -8.26 -25.15
N ALA A 368 -10.98 -7.89 -23.93
CA ALA A 368 -10.54 -8.55 -22.71
C ALA A 368 -10.96 -10.03 -22.66
N ILE A 369 -12.18 -10.36 -23.09
CA ILE A 369 -12.63 -11.76 -23.23
C ILE A 369 -11.75 -12.52 -24.23
N GLN A 370 -11.38 -11.90 -25.35
CA GLN A 370 -10.47 -12.52 -26.32
C GLN A 370 -9.07 -12.74 -25.74
N ILE A 371 -8.55 -11.76 -24.99
CA ILE A 371 -7.27 -11.88 -24.28
C ILE A 371 -7.33 -13.07 -23.30
N LEU A 372 -8.33 -13.13 -22.42
CA LEU A 372 -8.46 -14.21 -21.45
C LEU A 372 -8.63 -15.59 -22.12
N ASN A 373 -9.34 -15.68 -23.24
CA ASN A 373 -9.45 -16.94 -24.00
C ASN A 373 -8.09 -17.40 -24.57
N GLY A 374 -7.19 -16.47 -24.90
CA GLY A 374 -5.81 -16.81 -25.28
C GLY A 374 -4.96 -17.30 -24.11
N LEU A 375 -5.17 -16.71 -22.92
CA LEU A 375 -4.47 -17.07 -21.69
C LEU A 375 -5.01 -18.35 -21.04
N LYS A 376 -6.28 -18.68 -21.30
CA LYS A 376 -7.05 -19.79 -20.71
C LYS A 376 -6.23 -21.07 -20.60
N ARG A 377 -5.62 -21.50 -21.71
CA ARG A 377 -4.86 -22.75 -21.78
C ARG A 377 -3.70 -22.80 -20.78
N ASN A 378 -2.99 -21.69 -20.60
CA ASN A 378 -1.83 -21.64 -19.72
C ASN A 378 -2.26 -21.75 -18.25
N TYR A 379 -3.35 -21.11 -17.86
CA TYR A 379 -3.93 -21.23 -16.52
C TYR A 379 -4.57 -22.61 -16.27
N GLU A 380 -5.20 -23.21 -17.28
CA GLU A 380 -5.73 -24.58 -17.21
C GLU A 380 -4.62 -25.61 -16.95
N GLU A 381 -3.49 -25.48 -17.66
CA GLU A 381 -2.31 -26.34 -17.49
C GLU A 381 -1.63 -26.11 -16.13
N TYR A 382 -1.48 -24.85 -15.71
CA TYR A 382 -0.83 -24.49 -14.45
C TYR A 382 -1.61 -24.96 -13.22
N HIS A 383 -2.92 -24.71 -13.16
CA HIS A 383 -3.77 -25.09 -12.03
C HIS A 383 -4.37 -26.50 -12.12
N ASN A 384 -4.22 -27.16 -13.28
CA ASN A 384 -4.87 -28.42 -13.61
C ASN A 384 -6.41 -28.35 -13.49
N VAL A 385 -7.00 -27.30 -14.08
CA VAL A 385 -8.46 -27.04 -14.12
C VAL A 385 -8.93 -26.83 -15.56
N SER A 386 -10.23 -26.73 -15.78
CA SER A 386 -10.80 -26.28 -17.06
C SER A 386 -11.79 -25.15 -16.84
N TYR A 387 -11.68 -24.06 -17.58
CA TYR A 387 -12.61 -22.93 -17.48
C TYR A 387 -13.71 -23.06 -18.52
N THR A 388 -14.96 -22.81 -18.14
CA THR A 388 -16.05 -22.65 -19.11
C THR A 388 -15.93 -21.30 -19.84
N ASP A 389 -16.44 -21.20 -21.07
CA ASP A 389 -16.37 -19.96 -21.84
C ASP A 389 -17.23 -18.86 -21.19
N GLU A 390 -18.32 -19.26 -20.55
CA GLU A 390 -19.18 -18.42 -19.73
C GLU A 390 -18.44 -17.91 -18.49
N ALA A 391 -17.67 -18.75 -17.78
CA ALA A 391 -16.86 -18.30 -16.64
C ALA A 391 -15.83 -17.25 -17.04
N ILE A 392 -15.19 -17.38 -18.21
CA ILE A 392 -14.26 -16.35 -18.72
C ILE A 392 -15.00 -15.04 -19.01
N ALA A 393 -16.17 -15.12 -19.65
CA ALA A 393 -16.97 -13.94 -19.95
C ALA A 393 -17.44 -13.22 -18.66
N ASP A 394 -17.85 -13.99 -17.65
CA ASP A 394 -18.30 -13.45 -16.37
C ASP A 394 -17.15 -12.91 -15.53
N ALA A 395 -15.97 -13.52 -15.57
CA ALA A 395 -14.78 -12.97 -14.94
C ALA A 395 -14.48 -11.55 -15.44
N VAL A 396 -14.58 -11.31 -16.76
CA VAL A 396 -14.41 -9.97 -17.33
C VAL A 396 -15.54 -9.02 -16.93
N LYS A 397 -16.81 -9.41 -17.12
CA LYS A 397 -17.96 -8.52 -16.86
C LYS A 397 -18.10 -8.16 -15.38
N LEU A 398 -17.95 -9.14 -14.50
CA LEU A 398 -18.11 -8.96 -13.07
C LEU A 398 -16.91 -8.23 -12.48
N SER A 399 -15.67 -8.53 -12.92
CA SER A 399 -14.51 -7.74 -12.49
C SER A 399 -14.63 -6.28 -12.97
N ASP A 400 -15.13 -6.04 -14.18
CA ASP A 400 -15.36 -4.67 -14.66
C ASP A 400 -16.40 -3.91 -13.84
N LYS A 401 -17.46 -4.61 -13.41
CA LYS A 401 -18.54 -4.03 -12.62
C LYS A 401 -18.16 -3.75 -11.16
N TYR A 402 -17.40 -4.65 -10.53
CA TYR A 402 -17.17 -4.64 -9.08
C TYR A 402 -15.74 -4.21 -8.68
N ILE A 403 -14.74 -4.39 -9.54
CA ILE A 403 -13.33 -4.02 -9.30
C ILE A 403 -12.99 -2.76 -10.13
N ASN A 404 -13.23 -1.60 -9.52
CA ASN A 404 -13.10 -0.29 -10.18
C ASN A 404 -11.72 0.38 -9.99
N ASP A 405 -10.88 -0.14 -9.10
CA ASP A 405 -9.55 0.41 -8.78
C ASP A 405 -8.43 -0.19 -9.64
N LYS A 406 -8.73 -1.24 -10.39
CA LYS A 406 -7.86 -1.87 -11.38
C LYS A 406 -8.47 -1.76 -12.78
N TYR A 407 -7.64 -2.00 -13.79
CA TYR A 407 -8.03 -1.92 -15.20
C TYR A 407 -8.04 -3.31 -15.85
N LEU A 408 -8.85 -3.49 -16.89
CA LEU A 408 -8.76 -4.66 -17.76
C LEU A 408 -7.42 -4.66 -18.52
N PRO A 409 -6.86 -5.84 -18.85
CA PRO A 409 -7.34 -7.18 -18.52
C PRO A 409 -6.89 -7.70 -17.13
N ASP A 410 -5.96 -7.04 -16.44
CA ASP A 410 -5.34 -7.47 -15.17
C ASP A 410 -6.34 -7.94 -14.13
N LYS A 411 -7.36 -7.12 -13.83
CA LYS A 411 -8.40 -7.50 -12.84
C LYS A 411 -9.16 -8.78 -13.20
N ALA A 412 -9.30 -9.10 -14.48
CA ALA A 412 -9.98 -10.33 -14.92
C ALA A 412 -9.03 -11.53 -14.89
N VAL A 413 -7.74 -11.31 -15.20
CA VAL A 413 -6.68 -12.32 -15.09
C VAL A 413 -6.51 -12.76 -13.64
N ASP A 414 -6.48 -11.82 -12.69
CA ASP A 414 -6.43 -12.12 -11.26
C ASP A 414 -7.59 -13.03 -10.81
N ILE A 415 -8.81 -12.74 -11.28
CA ILE A 415 -10.01 -13.51 -10.89
C ILE A 415 -9.97 -14.93 -11.43
N ILE A 416 -9.53 -15.16 -12.68
CA ILE A 416 -9.42 -16.52 -13.21
C ILE A 416 -8.29 -17.30 -12.53
N ASP A 417 -7.18 -16.63 -12.18
CA ASP A 417 -6.05 -17.23 -11.48
C ASP A 417 -6.45 -17.67 -10.07
N GLU A 418 -7.10 -16.78 -9.31
CA GLU A 418 -7.60 -17.07 -7.98
C GLU A 418 -8.71 -18.13 -7.99
N ALA A 419 -9.58 -18.14 -9.01
CA ALA A 419 -10.58 -19.19 -9.19
C ALA A 419 -9.96 -20.56 -9.48
N GLY A 420 -8.90 -20.60 -10.29
CA GLY A 420 -8.14 -21.83 -10.56
C GLY A 420 -7.48 -22.37 -9.29
N ALA A 421 -6.78 -21.50 -8.55
CA ALA A 421 -6.18 -21.86 -7.28
C ALA A 421 -7.22 -22.32 -6.25
N TYR A 422 -8.36 -21.62 -6.16
CA TYR A 422 -9.45 -21.98 -5.25
C TYR A 422 -10.04 -23.35 -5.57
N ALA A 423 -10.34 -23.61 -6.84
CA ALA A 423 -10.85 -24.90 -7.30
C ALA A 423 -9.85 -26.02 -6.96
N ARG A 424 -8.55 -25.80 -7.21
CA ARG A 424 -7.51 -26.79 -6.91
C ARG A 424 -7.37 -27.07 -5.41
N MET A 425 -7.41 -26.04 -4.57
CA MET A 425 -7.29 -26.19 -3.11
C MET A 425 -8.49 -26.91 -2.47
N HIS A 426 -9.67 -26.82 -3.08
CA HIS A 426 -10.89 -27.45 -2.56
C HIS A 426 -11.15 -28.84 -3.13
N ASN A 427 -10.19 -29.39 -3.89
CA ASN A 427 -10.26 -30.77 -4.37
C ASN A 427 -9.49 -31.72 -3.45
N GLU A 428 -10.14 -32.78 -2.98
CA GLU A 428 -9.48 -33.87 -2.26
C GLU A 428 -8.76 -34.84 -3.21
N ASN A 429 -9.19 -34.93 -4.49
CA ASN A 429 -8.59 -35.78 -5.51
C ASN A 429 -7.67 -34.99 -6.45
N LEU A 430 -6.36 -35.22 -6.35
CA LEU A 430 -5.35 -34.51 -7.15
C LEU A 430 -5.39 -34.81 -8.66
N ASP A 431 -6.03 -35.92 -9.08
CA ASP A 431 -6.02 -36.40 -10.47
C ASP A 431 -7.24 -35.95 -11.31
N GLU A 432 -8.31 -35.42 -10.69
CA GLU A 432 -9.48 -34.93 -11.43
C GLU A 432 -9.34 -33.45 -11.81
N LYS A 433 -9.54 -33.16 -13.09
CA LYS A 433 -9.66 -31.78 -13.59
C LYS A 433 -11.02 -31.21 -13.17
N ILE A 434 -11.00 -30.20 -12.32
CA ILE A 434 -12.21 -29.46 -11.93
C ILE A 434 -12.59 -28.48 -13.03
N ILE A 435 -13.89 -28.36 -13.26
CA ILE A 435 -14.47 -27.33 -14.13
C ILE A 435 -14.75 -26.08 -13.29
N VAL A 436 -14.15 -24.96 -13.67
CA VAL A 436 -14.45 -23.63 -13.14
C VAL A 436 -15.65 -23.07 -13.90
N ASP A 437 -16.78 -22.97 -13.20
CA ASP A 437 -18.04 -22.43 -13.69
C ASP A 437 -18.28 -20.99 -13.20
N GLU A 438 -19.39 -20.39 -13.63
CA GLU A 438 -19.77 -19.02 -13.29
C GLU A 438 -19.91 -18.82 -11.77
N LYS A 439 -20.36 -19.85 -11.04
CA LYS A 439 -20.57 -19.80 -9.59
C LYS A 439 -19.27 -19.67 -8.82
N ILE A 440 -18.20 -20.35 -9.27
CA ILE A 440 -16.88 -20.21 -8.65
C ILE A 440 -16.35 -18.80 -8.87
N ILE A 441 -16.50 -18.24 -10.07
CA ILE A 441 -16.11 -16.86 -10.36
C ILE A 441 -16.87 -15.86 -9.47
N GLU A 442 -18.19 -16.02 -9.35
CA GLU A 442 -19.00 -15.20 -8.43
C GLU A 442 -18.54 -15.32 -6.97
N GLU A 443 -18.19 -16.53 -6.52
CA GLU A 443 -17.68 -16.75 -5.16
C GLU A 443 -16.35 -16.05 -4.91
N ILE A 444 -15.42 -16.08 -5.88
CA ILE A 444 -14.15 -15.37 -5.77
C ILE A 444 -14.35 -13.87 -5.75
N ILE A 445 -15.15 -13.32 -6.66
CA ILE A 445 -15.44 -11.89 -6.69
C ILE A 445 -16.11 -11.43 -5.39
N SER A 446 -17.03 -12.23 -4.84
CA SER A 446 -17.64 -11.98 -3.54
C SER A 446 -16.59 -11.88 -2.42
N LYS A 447 -15.58 -12.77 -2.42
CA LYS A 447 -14.48 -12.73 -1.42
C LYS A 447 -13.57 -11.53 -1.64
N VAL A 448 -13.10 -11.30 -2.86
CA VAL A 448 -12.15 -10.22 -3.21
C VAL A 448 -12.78 -8.86 -2.95
N CYS A 449 -14.01 -8.64 -3.40
CA CYS A 449 -14.71 -7.37 -3.25
C CYS A 449 -15.42 -7.23 -1.89
N SER A 450 -15.34 -8.23 -1.01
CA SER A 450 -16.09 -8.28 0.26
C SER A 450 -17.60 -8.04 0.09
N ILE A 451 -18.14 -8.47 -1.04
CA ILE A 451 -19.57 -8.39 -1.33
C ILE A 451 -20.20 -9.64 -0.71
N PRO A 452 -21.19 -9.53 0.17
CA PRO A 452 -21.77 -10.70 0.84
C PRO A 452 -22.20 -11.77 -0.18
N LYS A 453 -21.85 -13.06 0.05
CA LYS A 453 -22.28 -14.21 -0.79
C LYS A 453 -23.79 -14.26 -1.09
N GLN A 454 -24.59 -13.49 -0.37
CA GLN A 454 -26.02 -13.34 -0.57
C GLN A 454 -26.43 -12.41 -1.73
N THR A 455 -25.49 -11.86 -2.49
CA THR A 455 -25.76 -11.06 -3.71
C THR A 455 -25.69 -11.88 -5.01
N VAL A 456 -25.87 -13.20 -4.95
CA VAL A 456 -26.43 -13.92 -6.09
C VAL A 456 -27.94 -13.73 -5.98
N GLU A 457 -28.55 -13.12 -6.99
CA GLU A 457 -29.86 -12.43 -7.02
C GLU A 457 -30.96 -12.99 -6.09
N SER A 458 -31.03 -14.31 -5.92
CA SER A 458 -32.04 -15.01 -5.10
C SER A 458 -32.08 -14.65 -3.60
N SER A 459 -30.95 -14.49 -2.90
CA SER A 459 -30.95 -14.22 -1.44
C SER A 459 -31.11 -12.74 -1.10
N GLU A 460 -30.55 -11.83 -1.91
CA GLU A 460 -30.74 -10.38 -1.74
C GLU A 460 -32.22 -10.00 -1.87
N ILE A 461 -32.94 -10.59 -2.84
CA ILE A 461 -34.38 -10.41 -3.01
C ILE A 461 -35.14 -10.82 -1.74
N SER A 462 -34.74 -11.93 -1.09
CA SER A 462 -35.38 -12.38 0.15
C SER A 462 -35.14 -11.41 1.31
N SER A 463 -33.91 -10.92 1.48
CA SER A 463 -33.56 -9.92 2.50
C SER A 463 -34.31 -8.60 2.26
N LEU A 464 -34.41 -8.15 1.01
CA LEU A 464 -35.17 -6.95 0.64
C LEU A 464 -36.67 -7.12 0.88
N LYS A 465 -37.22 -8.32 0.64
CA LYS A 465 -38.64 -8.61 0.91
C LYS A 465 -38.99 -8.44 2.38
N HIS A 466 -38.11 -8.88 3.28
CA HIS A 466 -38.33 -8.84 4.73
C HIS A 466 -37.75 -7.59 5.42
N LEU A 467 -37.00 -6.75 4.70
CA LEU A 467 -36.29 -5.57 5.24
C LEU A 467 -37.14 -4.68 6.15
N GLU A 468 -38.39 -4.41 5.77
CA GLU A 468 -39.27 -3.54 6.55
C GLU A 468 -39.64 -4.16 7.90
N ALA A 469 -39.98 -5.46 7.92
CA ALA A 469 -40.29 -6.20 9.14
C ALA A 469 -39.07 -6.26 10.06
N ASP A 470 -37.91 -6.57 9.48
CA ASP A 470 -36.63 -6.66 10.16
C ASP A 470 -36.19 -5.35 10.83
N LEU A 471 -36.48 -4.21 10.18
CA LEU A 471 -36.24 -2.89 10.76
C LEU A 471 -37.24 -2.59 11.89
N LYS A 472 -38.53 -2.92 11.70
CA LYS A 472 -39.60 -2.74 12.71
C LYS A 472 -39.37 -3.57 13.98
N GLU A 473 -38.64 -4.69 13.93
CA GLU A 473 -38.24 -5.45 15.13
C GLU A 473 -37.35 -4.63 16.09
N ASN A 474 -36.53 -3.72 15.54
CA ASN A 474 -35.50 -3.03 16.30
C ASN A 474 -35.77 -1.54 16.51
N ILE A 475 -36.68 -0.97 15.72
CA ILE A 475 -36.98 0.46 15.67
C ILE A 475 -38.47 0.64 15.93
N PHE A 476 -38.81 1.32 17.03
CA PHE A 476 -40.19 1.47 17.49
C PHE A 476 -40.79 2.81 17.09
N HIS A 477 -42.08 2.83 16.72
CA HIS A 477 -42.91 4.03 16.45
C HIS A 477 -42.40 4.93 15.30
N GLN A 478 -41.58 4.38 14.40
CA GLN A 478 -41.06 5.08 13.21
C GLN A 478 -41.46 4.37 11.91
N ASP A 479 -42.66 3.77 11.86
CA ASP A 479 -43.11 2.94 10.74
C ASP A 479 -43.04 3.64 9.39
N LYS A 480 -43.53 4.89 9.32
CA LYS A 480 -43.46 5.70 8.10
C LYS A 480 -42.03 5.93 7.61
N ALA A 481 -41.09 6.14 8.53
CA ALA A 481 -39.69 6.35 8.18
C ALA A 481 -39.08 5.05 7.62
N ILE A 482 -39.39 3.92 8.25
CA ILE A 482 -38.93 2.59 7.80
C ILE A 482 -39.51 2.25 6.43
N GLU A 483 -40.79 2.51 6.20
CA GLU A 483 -41.48 2.29 4.92
C GLU A 483 -40.83 3.09 3.79
N GLU A 484 -40.53 4.37 4.01
CA GLU A 484 -39.86 5.22 3.01
C GLU A 484 -38.42 4.74 2.72
N VAL A 485 -37.66 4.37 3.76
CA VAL A 485 -36.30 3.82 3.59
C VAL A 485 -36.34 2.53 2.78
N ALA A 486 -37.21 1.58 3.17
CA ALA A 486 -37.35 0.31 2.47
C ALA A 486 -37.80 0.53 1.01
N ARG A 487 -38.68 1.50 0.75
CA ARG A 487 -39.14 1.86 -0.59
C ARG A 487 -38.00 2.37 -1.48
N CYS A 488 -37.18 3.31 -0.99
CA CYS A 488 -36.05 3.85 -1.77
C CYS A 488 -35.07 2.74 -2.17
N ILE A 489 -34.74 1.85 -1.24
CA ILE A 489 -33.79 0.75 -1.49
C ILE A 489 -34.37 -0.27 -2.47
N LYS A 490 -35.64 -0.67 -2.29
CA LYS A 490 -36.34 -1.58 -3.21
C LYS A 490 -36.44 -1.00 -4.63
N MET A 491 -36.68 0.31 -4.76
CA MET A 491 -36.78 0.99 -6.04
C MET A 491 -35.44 0.94 -6.80
N SER A 492 -34.34 1.28 -6.13
CA SER A 492 -33.00 1.18 -6.74
C SER A 492 -32.65 -0.24 -7.17
N ARG A 493 -32.89 -1.23 -6.28
CA ARG A 493 -32.60 -2.64 -6.56
C ARG A 493 -33.50 -3.28 -7.64
N SER A 494 -34.64 -2.67 -7.96
CA SER A 494 -35.49 -3.11 -9.06
C SER A 494 -34.98 -2.69 -10.45
N GLY A 495 -33.85 -1.97 -10.53
CA GLY A 495 -33.30 -1.45 -11.80
C GLY A 495 -34.11 -0.28 -12.38
N LEU A 496 -35.00 0.32 -11.58
CA LEU A 496 -35.82 1.46 -11.98
C LEU A 496 -35.15 2.82 -11.67
N ASN A 497 -33.97 2.82 -11.06
CA ASN A 497 -33.14 4.01 -10.88
C ASN A 497 -32.14 4.16 -12.04
N GLU A 498 -31.62 5.38 -12.18
CA GLU A 498 -30.52 5.68 -13.10
C GLU A 498 -29.22 4.99 -12.65
N GLU A 499 -28.47 4.41 -13.58
CA GLU A 499 -27.26 3.60 -13.30
C GLU A 499 -26.10 4.41 -12.70
N ASP A 500 -26.06 5.73 -12.95
CA ASP A 500 -25.00 6.63 -12.51
C ASP A 500 -25.29 7.31 -11.15
N LYS A 501 -26.24 6.77 -10.38
CA LYS A 501 -26.62 7.30 -9.06
C LYS A 501 -26.33 6.32 -7.93
N PRO A 502 -26.13 6.81 -6.68
CA PRO A 502 -26.06 5.95 -5.52
C PRO A 502 -27.32 5.11 -5.34
N VAL A 503 -27.23 4.03 -4.56
CA VAL A 503 -28.38 3.14 -4.28
C VAL A 503 -29.55 3.94 -3.71
N ALA A 504 -29.27 4.83 -2.75
CA ALA A 504 -30.24 5.81 -2.27
C ALA A 504 -29.51 6.95 -1.57
N SER A 505 -30.03 8.16 -1.70
CA SER A 505 -29.58 9.37 -1.02
C SER A 505 -30.73 9.97 -0.22
N MET A 506 -30.68 9.80 1.10
CA MET A 506 -31.77 10.14 2.01
C MET A 506 -31.35 11.15 3.08
N LEU A 507 -32.23 12.08 3.41
CA LEU A 507 -32.06 13.02 4.52
C LEU A 507 -33.05 12.69 5.65
N PHE A 508 -32.54 12.23 6.78
CA PHE A 508 -33.31 11.89 7.98
C PHE A 508 -33.45 13.11 8.88
N VAL A 509 -34.67 13.61 9.03
CA VAL A 509 -34.95 14.83 9.77
C VAL A 509 -35.84 14.53 10.98
N GLY A 510 -35.45 15.02 12.16
CA GLY A 510 -36.25 14.90 13.38
C GLY A 510 -35.44 15.22 14.64
N PRO A 511 -36.03 15.10 15.84
CA PRO A 511 -35.32 15.34 17.10
C PRO A 511 -34.12 14.41 17.33
N THR A 512 -33.29 14.76 18.31
CA THR A 512 -32.20 13.91 18.79
C THR A 512 -32.76 12.66 19.48
N GLY A 513 -32.07 11.52 19.32
CA GLY A 513 -32.41 10.30 20.06
C GLY A 513 -33.70 9.59 19.64
N VAL A 514 -34.28 9.89 18.46
CA VAL A 514 -35.49 9.20 17.92
C VAL A 514 -35.18 7.98 17.04
N GLY A 515 -33.91 7.65 16.83
CA GLY A 515 -33.50 6.43 16.11
C GLY A 515 -32.93 6.62 14.71
N LYS A 516 -32.69 7.86 14.25
CA LYS A 516 -32.10 8.16 12.91
C LYS A 516 -30.84 7.33 12.60
N THR A 517 -29.83 7.40 13.48
CA THR A 517 -28.58 6.64 13.39
C THR A 517 -28.80 5.12 13.56
N GLU A 518 -29.80 4.72 14.33
CA GLU A 518 -30.10 3.31 14.59
C GLU A 518 -30.68 2.61 13.36
N ILE A 519 -31.47 3.32 12.54
CA ILE A 519 -31.95 2.82 11.24
C ILE A 519 -30.75 2.49 10.33
N ALA A 520 -29.79 3.41 10.19
CA ALA A 520 -28.60 3.20 9.36
C ALA A 520 -27.79 1.98 9.83
N ARG A 521 -27.63 1.80 11.16
CA ARG A 521 -26.93 0.64 11.73
C ARG A 521 -27.68 -0.67 11.50
N CYS A 522 -28.98 -0.69 11.73
CA CYS A 522 -29.80 -1.88 11.50
C CYS A 522 -29.80 -2.26 10.02
N LEU A 523 -29.90 -1.27 9.14
CA LEU A 523 -29.85 -1.46 7.70
C LEU A 523 -28.54 -2.10 7.25
N ALA A 524 -27.39 -1.53 7.64
CA ALA A 524 -26.07 -2.08 7.32
C ALA A 524 -25.95 -3.54 7.79
N LYS A 525 -26.33 -3.82 9.04
CA LYS A 525 -26.28 -5.17 9.63
C LYS A 525 -27.18 -6.16 8.88
N LYS A 526 -28.39 -5.77 8.49
CA LYS A 526 -29.36 -6.66 7.83
C LYS A 526 -29.00 -6.91 6.37
N MET A 527 -28.42 -5.93 5.69
CA MET A 527 -27.91 -6.08 4.33
C MET A 527 -26.53 -6.73 4.27
N GLY A 528 -25.87 -6.94 5.41
CA GLY A 528 -24.52 -7.51 5.47
C GLY A 528 -23.43 -6.59 4.92
N ILE A 529 -23.68 -5.28 4.83
CA ILE A 529 -22.74 -4.27 4.31
C ILE A 529 -22.17 -3.42 5.43
N GLU A 530 -21.05 -2.74 5.17
CA GLU A 530 -20.39 -1.95 6.21
C GLU A 530 -21.10 -0.61 6.49
N LEU A 531 -21.07 -0.18 7.75
CA LEU A 531 -21.50 1.17 8.15
C LEU A 531 -20.27 2.08 8.23
N ILE A 532 -20.14 3.01 7.29
CA ILE A 532 -19.14 4.07 7.32
C ILE A 532 -19.81 5.31 7.93
N ARG A 533 -19.29 5.82 9.04
CA ARG A 533 -19.90 6.95 9.76
C ARG A 533 -18.93 8.11 9.90
N PHE A 534 -19.40 9.30 9.55
CA PHE A 534 -18.72 10.57 9.81
C PHE A 534 -19.64 11.50 10.61
N ASP A 535 -19.10 12.09 11.68
CA ASP A 535 -19.78 13.14 12.45
C ASP A 535 -19.46 14.51 11.83
N MET A 536 -20.46 15.15 11.23
CA MET A 536 -20.27 16.41 10.50
C MET A 536 -19.94 17.60 11.41
N SER A 537 -20.12 17.47 12.72
CA SER A 537 -19.65 18.48 13.68
C SER A 537 -18.13 18.59 13.71
N GLU A 538 -17.40 17.52 13.42
CA GLU A 538 -15.92 17.54 13.31
C GLU A 538 -15.45 18.28 12.06
N TYR A 539 -16.32 18.42 11.05
CA TYR A 539 -16.00 18.98 9.74
C TYR A 539 -16.68 20.33 9.47
N ALA A 540 -16.97 21.07 10.54
CA ALA A 540 -17.55 22.42 10.45
C ALA A 540 -16.54 23.45 9.89
N GLU A 541 -15.26 23.27 10.19
CA GLU A 541 -14.19 24.15 9.73
C GLU A 541 -13.65 23.73 8.36
N LYS A 542 -13.22 24.72 7.56
CA LYS A 542 -12.69 24.49 6.22
C LYS A 542 -11.49 23.53 6.20
N HIS A 543 -10.58 23.64 7.15
CA HIS A 543 -9.40 22.76 7.22
C HIS A 543 -9.79 21.30 7.52
N ALA A 544 -10.77 21.07 8.39
CA ALA A 544 -11.28 19.73 8.66
C ALA A 544 -12.04 19.18 7.46
N ALA A 545 -12.90 19.98 6.82
CA ALA A 545 -13.60 19.61 5.59
C ALA A 545 -12.64 19.18 4.46
N SER A 546 -11.50 19.88 4.32
CA SER A 546 -10.44 19.51 3.39
C SER A 546 -9.78 18.17 3.73
N LYS A 547 -9.77 17.69 4.98
CA LYS A 547 -9.31 16.31 5.28
C LYS A 547 -10.32 15.26 4.81
N LEU A 548 -11.61 15.57 4.85
CA LEU A 548 -12.66 14.64 4.42
C LEU A 548 -12.68 14.48 2.89
N ILE A 549 -12.61 15.59 2.16
CA ILE A 549 -12.72 15.63 0.69
C ILE A 549 -11.34 15.50 0.02
N GLY A 550 -10.31 16.02 0.67
CA GLY A 550 -8.96 16.21 0.15
C GLY A 550 -8.59 17.69 0.03
N SER A 551 -7.34 18.06 0.35
CA SER A 551 -6.82 19.43 0.24
C SER A 551 -6.55 19.84 -1.22
N PRO A 552 -6.95 21.03 -1.68
CA PRO A 552 -6.65 21.50 -3.04
C PRO A 552 -5.13 21.72 -3.28
N PRO A 553 -4.66 21.79 -4.55
CA PRO A 553 -3.26 22.01 -4.88
C PRO A 553 -2.65 23.22 -4.16
N GLY A 554 -1.51 23.01 -3.50
CA GLY A 554 -0.76 24.07 -2.79
C GLY A 554 -1.04 24.18 -1.29
N TYR A 555 -1.89 23.33 -0.71
CA TYR A 555 -2.14 23.24 0.73
C TYR A 555 -1.46 22.03 1.36
N VAL A 556 -1.11 22.13 2.65
CA VAL A 556 -0.56 21.00 3.43
C VAL A 556 -1.59 19.86 3.44
N GLY A 557 -1.13 18.63 3.13
CA GLY A 557 -2.00 17.47 2.95
C GLY A 557 -2.55 17.29 1.53
N TYR A 558 -2.11 18.07 0.53
CA TYR A 558 -2.45 17.81 -0.88
C TYR A 558 -2.07 16.40 -1.34
N GLU A 559 -0.97 15.86 -0.80
CA GLU A 559 -0.54 14.49 -1.09
C GLU A 559 -1.27 13.43 -0.25
N GLU A 560 -2.17 13.82 0.64
CA GLU A 560 -3.04 12.91 1.38
C GLU A 560 -4.42 12.90 0.68
N GLY A 561 -4.93 11.72 0.33
CA GLY A 561 -6.26 11.57 -0.26
C GLY A 561 -7.37 12.03 0.71
N GLY A 562 -8.60 12.16 0.22
CA GLY A 562 -9.74 12.44 1.09
C GLY A 562 -10.12 11.22 1.93
N LEU A 563 -10.41 11.40 3.23
CA LEU A 563 -10.91 10.32 4.08
C LEU A 563 -12.19 9.68 3.51
N LEU A 564 -13.07 10.49 2.91
CA LEU A 564 -14.31 10.01 2.29
C LEU A 564 -14.01 9.18 1.04
N THR A 565 -13.18 9.68 0.13
CA THR A 565 -12.83 8.97 -1.11
C THR A 565 -12.11 7.66 -0.82
N ASP A 566 -11.18 7.64 0.14
CA ASP A 566 -10.45 6.43 0.52
C ASP A 566 -11.34 5.39 1.22
N SER A 567 -12.27 5.82 2.08
CA SER A 567 -13.20 4.91 2.75
C SER A 567 -14.13 4.23 1.76
N ILE A 568 -14.62 4.97 0.77
CA ILE A 568 -15.53 4.46 -0.25
C ILE A 568 -14.80 3.59 -1.27
N ARG A 569 -13.57 3.93 -1.67
CA ARG A 569 -12.74 3.07 -2.53
C ARG A 569 -12.47 1.71 -1.88
N LYS A 570 -12.19 1.69 -0.57
CA LYS A 570 -11.98 0.44 0.16
C LYS A 570 -13.26 -0.38 0.31
N LYS A 571 -14.41 0.29 0.45
CA LYS A 571 -15.71 -0.34 0.76
C LYS A 571 -16.84 0.35 -0.02
N PRO A 572 -16.97 0.09 -1.34
CA PRO A 572 -17.98 0.75 -2.16
C PRO A 572 -19.41 0.30 -1.83
N HIS A 573 -19.57 -0.94 -1.35
CA HIS A 573 -20.83 -1.49 -0.84
C HIS A 573 -21.00 -1.15 0.63
N CYS A 574 -21.58 0.01 0.94
CA CYS A 574 -21.70 0.49 2.31
C CYS A 574 -22.98 1.31 2.56
N VAL A 575 -23.32 1.45 3.84
CA VAL A 575 -24.18 2.54 4.33
C VAL A 575 -23.26 3.66 4.78
N LEU A 576 -23.25 4.77 4.03
CA LEU A 576 -22.53 5.99 4.38
C LEU A 576 -23.44 6.89 5.23
N LEU A 577 -23.14 6.99 6.51
CA LEU A 577 -23.87 7.82 7.46
C LEU A 577 -23.11 9.13 7.74
N LEU A 578 -23.71 10.25 7.33
CA LEU A 578 -23.25 11.61 7.61
C LEU A 578 -24.14 12.21 8.71
N ASP A 579 -23.69 12.14 9.95
CA ASP A 579 -24.46 12.56 11.12
C ASP A 579 -24.41 14.08 11.29
N GLU A 580 -25.55 14.72 11.58
CA GLU A 580 -25.66 16.18 11.82
C GLU A 580 -25.16 17.05 10.66
N ILE A 581 -25.60 16.73 9.44
CA ILE A 581 -25.13 17.38 8.20
C ILE A 581 -25.32 18.90 8.19
N GLU A 582 -26.22 19.45 9.00
CA GLU A 582 -26.36 20.90 9.17
C GLU A 582 -25.17 21.58 9.87
N LYS A 583 -24.24 20.81 10.43
CA LYS A 583 -23.02 21.32 11.05
C LYS A 583 -21.82 21.32 10.10
N ALA A 584 -21.92 20.62 8.97
CA ALA A 584 -20.84 20.53 8.00
C ALA A 584 -20.50 21.88 7.36
N HIS A 585 -19.25 22.03 6.94
CA HIS A 585 -18.85 23.11 6.05
C HIS A 585 -19.55 23.01 4.68
N GLN A 586 -19.81 24.15 4.02
CA GLN A 586 -20.53 24.22 2.74
C GLN A 586 -19.84 23.48 1.59
N ASP A 587 -18.51 23.38 1.63
CA ASP A 587 -17.73 22.64 0.62
C ASP A 587 -18.11 21.15 0.61
N ILE A 588 -18.47 20.57 1.77
CA ILE A 588 -18.94 19.18 1.87
C ILE A 588 -20.28 19.02 1.17
N LEU A 589 -21.23 19.94 1.41
CA LEU A 589 -22.53 19.92 0.74
C LEU A 589 -22.38 20.01 -0.78
N SER A 590 -21.44 20.83 -1.25
CA SER A 590 -21.14 21.00 -2.68
C SER A 590 -20.61 19.70 -3.30
N VAL A 591 -19.73 19.00 -2.59
CA VAL A 591 -19.21 17.70 -3.02
C VAL A 591 -20.29 16.62 -3.01
N LEU A 592 -21.18 16.62 -2.02
CA LEU A 592 -22.27 15.66 -1.96
C LEU A 592 -23.26 15.83 -3.12
N LEU A 593 -23.43 17.04 -3.68
CA LEU A 593 -24.20 17.22 -4.93
C LEU A 593 -23.60 16.39 -6.07
N GLN A 594 -22.27 16.46 -6.26
CA GLN A 594 -21.59 15.67 -7.29
C GLN A 594 -21.76 14.17 -7.06
N VAL A 595 -21.66 13.73 -5.80
CA VAL A 595 -21.84 12.31 -5.43
C VAL A 595 -23.27 11.84 -5.70
N MET A 596 -24.29 12.65 -5.40
CA MET A 596 -25.68 12.28 -5.68
C MET A 596 -26.03 12.26 -7.18
N ASP A 597 -25.27 13.00 -7.99
CA ASP A 597 -25.51 13.16 -9.42
C ASP A 597 -24.85 12.10 -10.29
N TYR A 598 -23.58 11.81 -9.98
CA TYR A 598 -22.72 10.99 -10.83
C TYR A 598 -22.16 9.77 -10.09
N ALA A 599 -22.55 9.59 -8.83
CA ALA A 599 -22.07 8.53 -7.96
C ALA A 599 -20.55 8.40 -7.92
N THR A 600 -19.82 9.47 -8.21
CA THR A 600 -18.36 9.45 -8.33
C THR A 600 -17.77 10.70 -7.74
N LEU A 601 -16.69 10.51 -6.98
CA LEU A 601 -15.89 11.60 -6.42
C LEU A 601 -14.42 11.38 -6.74
N THR A 602 -13.78 12.36 -7.33
CA THR A 602 -12.34 12.31 -7.64
C THR A 602 -11.57 13.04 -6.56
N ASP A 603 -10.55 12.40 -6.00
CA ASP A 603 -9.62 13.04 -5.08
C ASP A 603 -8.61 13.95 -5.81
N ASN A 604 -7.75 14.62 -5.06
CA ASN A 604 -6.76 15.54 -5.62
C ASN A 604 -5.60 14.85 -6.34
N LYS A 605 -5.47 13.53 -6.21
CA LYS A 605 -4.51 12.71 -6.97
C LYS A 605 -5.11 12.22 -8.29
N GLY A 606 -6.39 12.48 -8.56
CA GLY A 606 -7.08 11.97 -9.75
C GLY A 606 -7.71 10.60 -9.54
N ARG A 607 -7.65 10.04 -8.33
CA ARG A 607 -8.26 8.74 -8.01
C ARG A 607 -9.76 8.91 -7.84
N LYS A 608 -10.53 8.04 -8.46
CA LYS A 608 -12.01 8.06 -8.39
C LYS A 608 -12.51 7.11 -7.30
N ALA A 609 -13.45 7.58 -6.51
CA ALA A 609 -14.26 6.80 -5.59
C ALA A 609 -15.66 6.61 -6.15
N ASP A 610 -16.15 5.38 -6.19
CA ASP A 610 -17.44 5.00 -6.75
C ASP A 610 -18.48 4.75 -5.64
N PHE A 611 -19.58 5.49 -5.71
CA PHE A 611 -20.71 5.50 -4.78
C PHE A 611 -21.96 4.81 -5.36
N ARG A 612 -21.92 4.23 -6.58
CA ARG A 612 -23.09 3.58 -7.20
C ARG A 612 -23.68 2.49 -6.32
N ASN A 613 -22.84 1.84 -5.52
CA ASN A 613 -23.21 0.79 -4.57
C ASN A 613 -23.42 1.27 -3.12
N ALA A 614 -23.34 2.58 -2.86
CA ALA A 614 -23.47 3.16 -1.54
C ALA A 614 -24.91 3.62 -1.24
N ILE A 615 -25.35 3.41 0.00
CA ILE A 615 -26.57 4.00 0.56
C ILE A 615 -26.16 5.20 1.41
N ILE A 616 -26.47 6.40 0.93
CA ILE A 616 -26.11 7.66 1.58
C ILE A 616 -27.25 8.09 2.49
N ILE A 617 -26.96 8.15 3.79
CA ILE A 617 -27.88 8.61 4.83
C ILE A 617 -27.27 9.84 5.49
N MET A 618 -27.97 10.96 5.39
CA MET A 618 -27.64 12.18 6.11
C MET A 618 -28.62 12.38 7.25
N THR A 619 -28.18 12.70 8.45
CA THR A 619 -29.09 13.04 9.55
C THR A 619 -29.08 14.54 9.80
N SER A 620 -30.24 15.09 10.17
CA SER A 620 -30.35 16.46 10.60
C SER A 620 -31.28 16.62 11.79
N ASN A 621 -30.88 17.49 12.73
CA ASN A 621 -31.71 17.93 13.85
C ASN A 621 -32.51 19.20 13.51
N ALA A 622 -32.46 19.68 12.26
CA ALA A 622 -33.21 20.85 11.82
C ALA A 622 -34.72 20.69 12.10
N GLY A 623 -35.32 21.71 12.71
CA GLY A 623 -36.73 21.69 13.13
C GLY A 623 -37.00 21.15 14.54
N ALA A 624 -36.06 20.47 15.21
CA ALA A 624 -36.29 19.87 16.53
C ALA A 624 -36.68 20.87 17.64
N ARG A 625 -36.12 22.09 17.61
CA ARG A 625 -36.37 23.13 18.65
C ARG A 625 -37.78 23.71 18.66
N ASN A 626 -38.52 23.57 17.56
CA ASN A 626 -39.87 24.09 17.40
C ASN A 626 -40.94 23.02 17.60
N ILE A 627 -40.54 21.74 17.66
CA ILE A 627 -41.46 20.63 17.87
C ILE A 627 -41.87 20.61 19.35
N GLY A 628 -43.16 20.79 19.62
CA GLY A 628 -43.73 20.79 20.97
C GLY A 628 -43.88 22.16 21.64
N LYS A 629 -43.40 23.26 21.03
CA LYS A 629 -43.80 24.60 21.49
C LYS A 629 -45.25 24.86 21.09
N ARG A 630 -46.14 24.97 22.08
CA ARG A 630 -47.46 25.60 21.88
C ARG A 630 -47.21 27.04 21.43
N LEU A 631 -47.53 27.35 20.18
CA LEU A 631 -47.59 28.75 19.73
C LEU A 631 -48.69 29.44 20.55
N ILE A 632 -48.32 30.46 21.33
CA ILE A 632 -49.29 31.28 22.06
C ILE A 632 -50.04 32.11 21.01
N GLY A 633 -51.26 31.69 20.66
CA GLY A 633 -52.13 32.29 19.65
C GLY A 633 -53.44 31.50 19.49
N PHE A 634 -54.47 32.11 18.90
CA PHE A 634 -55.81 31.53 18.77
C PHE A 634 -55.81 30.25 17.92
N GLY A 635 -55.82 29.09 18.59
CA GLY A 635 -56.01 27.76 18.01
C GLY A 635 -54.91 26.77 18.39
N ASP A 636 -55.27 25.65 19.02
CA ASP A 636 -54.41 24.48 19.18
C ASP A 636 -54.15 23.87 17.78
N ARG A 637 -53.15 24.38 17.06
CA ARG A 637 -52.58 23.67 15.91
C ARG A 637 -51.39 22.86 16.40
N GLU A 638 -51.55 21.54 16.43
CA GLU A 638 -50.41 20.63 16.54
C GLU A 638 -49.45 20.90 15.38
N VAL A 639 -48.23 21.33 15.70
CA VAL A 639 -47.16 21.54 14.72
C VAL A 639 -46.67 20.16 14.26
N LYS A 640 -47.26 19.60 13.19
CA LYS A 640 -46.87 18.29 12.63
C LYS A 640 -46.38 18.46 11.20
N GLY A 641 -45.14 18.05 10.93
CA GLY A 641 -44.55 17.89 9.59
C GLY A 641 -44.18 19.18 8.83
N GLU A 642 -45.12 20.12 8.67
CA GLU A 642 -44.94 21.31 7.82
C GLU A 642 -43.83 22.23 8.33
N ALA A 643 -43.77 22.48 9.64
CA ALA A 643 -42.73 23.31 10.24
C ALA A 643 -41.32 22.67 10.14
N ILE A 644 -41.23 21.34 10.13
CA ILE A 644 -39.95 20.63 9.94
C ILE A 644 -39.46 20.86 8.51
N MET A 645 -40.36 20.73 7.53
CA MET A 645 -40.04 20.97 6.12
C MET A 645 -39.69 22.44 5.84
N GLU A 646 -40.29 23.40 6.53
CA GLU A 646 -39.88 24.80 6.45
C GLU A 646 -38.45 25.03 6.96
N GLU A 647 -38.09 24.43 8.08
CA GLU A 647 -36.72 24.53 8.62
C GLU A 647 -35.69 23.85 7.71
N VAL A 648 -36.04 22.70 7.12
CA VAL A 648 -35.21 22.04 6.10
C VAL A 648 -35.03 22.93 4.87
N LYS A 649 -36.08 23.64 4.43
CA LYS A 649 -36.00 24.60 3.30
C LYS A 649 -35.11 25.81 3.59
N LYS A 650 -34.98 26.23 4.85
CA LYS A 650 -34.12 27.34 5.25
C LYS A 650 -32.64 26.95 5.22
N PHE A 651 -32.32 25.74 5.66
CA PHE A 651 -30.92 25.29 5.76
C PHE A 651 -30.40 24.70 4.45
N PHE A 652 -31.18 23.83 3.80
CA PHE A 652 -30.76 23.14 2.59
C PHE A 652 -31.29 23.84 1.34
N SER A 653 -30.39 24.14 0.41
CA SER A 653 -30.73 24.76 -0.86
C SER A 653 -31.75 23.91 -1.64
N PRO A 654 -32.58 24.52 -2.50
CA PRO A 654 -33.45 23.77 -3.40
C PRO A 654 -32.69 22.74 -4.23
N GLU A 655 -31.48 23.10 -4.67
CA GLU A 655 -30.59 22.23 -5.44
C GLU A 655 -30.26 20.95 -4.67
N PHE A 656 -29.79 21.07 -3.42
CA PHE A 656 -29.49 19.92 -2.57
C PHE A 656 -30.72 19.04 -2.32
N ARG A 657 -31.86 19.67 -2.03
CA ARG A 657 -33.11 18.95 -1.75
C ARG A 657 -33.64 18.18 -2.95
N ASN A 658 -33.41 18.67 -4.17
CA ASN A 658 -33.87 18.03 -5.40
C ASN A 658 -32.99 16.84 -5.83
N ARG A 659 -31.79 16.68 -5.26
CA ARG A 659 -30.91 15.52 -5.50
C ARG A 659 -31.12 14.36 -4.53
N LEU A 660 -31.84 14.60 -3.43
CA LEU A 660 -32.24 13.55 -2.50
C LEU A 660 -33.37 12.72 -3.11
N ASP A 661 -33.27 11.39 -3.00
CA ASP A 661 -34.39 10.50 -3.32
C ASP A 661 -35.55 10.73 -2.36
N LYS A 662 -35.24 10.97 -1.07
CA LYS A 662 -36.25 11.24 -0.06
C LYS A 662 -35.73 12.02 1.15
N ILE A 663 -36.58 12.94 1.62
CA ILE A 663 -36.48 13.50 2.97
C ILE A 663 -37.39 12.68 3.87
N VAL A 664 -36.80 11.95 4.82
CA VAL A 664 -37.50 11.03 5.73
C VAL A 664 -37.69 11.74 7.08
N VAL A 665 -38.95 11.97 7.45
CA VAL A 665 -39.31 12.68 8.68
C VAL A 665 -39.55 11.69 9.82
N PHE A 666 -38.87 11.90 10.94
CA PHE A 666 -38.99 11.09 12.15
C PHE A 666 -39.94 11.75 13.14
N ASN A 667 -40.78 10.93 13.78
CA ASN A 667 -41.68 11.38 14.83
C ASN A 667 -40.90 11.66 16.12
N SER A 668 -41.39 12.61 16.92
CA SER A 668 -40.92 12.80 18.28
C SER A 668 -41.17 11.57 19.15
N MET A 669 -40.32 11.40 20.15
CA MET A 669 -40.52 10.37 21.18
C MET A 669 -41.81 10.63 21.95
N ASN A 670 -42.63 9.60 22.08
CA ASN A 670 -43.78 9.55 22.97
C ASN A 670 -43.51 8.56 24.12
N ASP A 671 -44.35 8.58 25.16
CA ASP A 671 -44.16 7.75 26.35
C ASP A 671 -44.18 6.25 26.03
N SER A 672 -44.99 5.82 25.05
CA SER A 672 -45.01 4.43 24.58
C SER A 672 -43.68 4.03 23.93
N MET A 673 -43.11 4.90 23.09
CA MET A 673 -41.81 4.67 22.47
C MET A 673 -40.69 4.64 23.51
N ALA A 674 -40.73 5.53 24.50
CA ALA A 674 -39.76 5.53 25.60
C ALA A 674 -39.82 4.21 26.38
N LEU A 675 -41.02 3.68 26.64
CA LEU A 675 -41.24 2.41 27.33
C LEU A 675 -40.72 1.22 26.53
N ASP A 676 -41.01 1.13 25.23
CA ASP A 676 -40.50 0.05 24.37
C ASP A 676 -38.97 0.09 24.25
N ILE A 677 -38.38 1.29 24.16
CA ILE A 677 -36.92 1.47 24.14
C ILE A 677 -36.29 1.04 25.48
N ALA A 678 -36.88 1.44 26.61
CA ALA A 678 -36.41 1.04 27.93
C ALA A 678 -36.43 -0.48 28.09
N LYS A 679 -37.53 -1.13 27.68
CA LYS A 679 -37.64 -2.60 27.63
C LYS A 679 -36.52 -3.22 26.81
N LYS A 680 -36.30 -2.73 25.58
CA LYS A 680 -35.25 -3.24 24.70
C LYS A 680 -33.86 -3.12 25.35
N GLN A 681 -33.49 -1.94 25.85
CA GLN A 681 -32.16 -1.73 26.43
C GLN A 681 -31.92 -2.55 27.71
N LEU A 682 -32.94 -2.70 28.55
CA LEU A 682 -32.86 -3.57 29.72
C LEU A 682 -32.74 -5.04 29.32
N ASN A 683 -33.42 -5.47 28.25
CA ASN A 683 -33.27 -6.81 27.70
C ASN A 683 -31.89 -7.05 27.08
N ASP A 684 -31.34 -6.06 26.37
CA ASP A 684 -29.96 -6.10 25.85
C ASP A 684 -28.95 -6.21 27.01
N PHE A 685 -29.20 -5.50 28.11
CA PHE A 685 -28.39 -5.61 29.32
C PHE A 685 -28.53 -6.99 29.98
N LYS A 686 -29.75 -7.54 30.04
CA LYS A 686 -30.02 -8.91 30.50
C LYS A 686 -29.26 -9.96 29.68
N ASN A 687 -29.26 -9.82 28.36
CA ASN A 687 -28.51 -10.73 27.47
C ASN A 687 -26.99 -10.65 27.70
N LYS A 688 -26.45 -9.46 27.95
CA LYS A 688 -25.02 -9.29 28.31
C LYS A 688 -24.67 -9.98 29.62
N LEU A 689 -25.56 -9.96 30.61
CA LEU A 689 -25.35 -10.64 31.89
C LEU A 689 -25.56 -12.15 31.79
N ALA A 690 -26.42 -12.63 30.89
CA ALA A 690 -26.61 -14.05 30.63
C ALA A 690 -25.31 -14.76 30.19
N ALA A 691 -24.45 -14.06 29.42
CA ALA A 691 -23.12 -14.57 29.07
C ALA A 691 -22.21 -14.82 30.29
N LYS A 692 -22.46 -14.12 31.41
CA LYS A 692 -21.80 -14.33 32.71
C LYS A 692 -22.58 -15.28 33.63
N LYS A 693 -23.56 -16.05 33.11
CA LYS A 693 -24.46 -16.92 33.88
C LYS A 693 -25.30 -16.19 34.94
N ILE A 694 -25.54 -14.90 34.77
CA ILE A 694 -26.38 -14.09 35.66
C ILE A 694 -27.74 -13.87 35.00
N LYS A 695 -28.81 -14.28 35.68
CA LYS A 695 -30.19 -14.00 35.26
C LYS A 695 -30.72 -12.82 36.04
N ILE A 696 -30.96 -11.71 35.34
CA ILE A 696 -31.58 -10.51 35.92
C ILE A 696 -33.05 -10.39 35.50
N ASN A 697 -33.91 -9.99 36.43
CA ASN A 697 -35.30 -9.65 36.18
C ASN A 697 -35.58 -8.19 36.57
N PHE A 698 -36.33 -7.50 35.70
CA PHE A 698 -36.81 -6.13 35.94
C PHE A 698 -38.33 -6.19 36.07
N ASN A 699 -38.89 -5.57 37.11
CA ASN A 699 -40.35 -5.42 37.24
C ASN A 699 -40.87 -4.32 36.30
N ASP A 700 -42.15 -4.37 35.95
CA ASP A 700 -42.77 -3.39 35.04
C ASP A 700 -42.72 -1.95 35.58
N GLU A 701 -42.73 -1.79 36.91
CA GLU A 701 -42.55 -0.50 37.58
C GLU A 701 -41.15 0.08 37.34
N CYS A 702 -40.08 -0.73 37.44
CA CYS A 702 -38.71 -0.29 37.12
C CYS A 702 -38.60 0.12 35.66
N ILE A 703 -39.18 -0.66 34.75
CA ILE A 703 -39.16 -0.36 33.30
C ILE A 703 -39.86 0.97 33.02
N SER A 704 -41.04 1.16 33.60
CA SER A 704 -41.84 2.39 33.43
C SER A 704 -41.14 3.60 34.04
N HIS A 705 -40.49 3.44 35.20
CA HIS A 705 -39.75 4.51 35.86
C HIS A 705 -38.48 4.89 35.08
N VAL A 706 -37.75 3.91 34.53
CA VAL A 706 -36.61 4.18 33.62
C VAL A 706 -37.07 4.93 32.37
N ALA A 707 -38.22 4.56 31.80
CA ALA A 707 -38.80 5.27 30.67
C ALA A 707 -39.17 6.72 31.02
N GLN A 708 -39.88 6.94 32.14
CA GLN A 708 -40.29 8.28 32.59
C GLN A 708 -39.10 9.22 32.82
N ILE A 709 -38.09 8.78 33.60
CA ILE A 709 -36.90 9.61 33.86
C ILE A 709 -36.06 9.79 32.58
N GLY A 710 -36.05 8.78 31.71
CA GLY A 710 -35.29 8.79 30.46
C GLY A 710 -35.94 9.58 29.32
N THR A 711 -37.15 10.12 29.50
CA THR A 711 -37.82 10.92 28.48
C THR A 711 -37.37 12.39 28.59
N SER A 712 -36.15 12.68 28.13
CA SER A 712 -35.66 14.06 28.01
C SER A 712 -36.01 14.64 26.63
N GLN A 713 -36.60 15.84 26.61
CA GLN A 713 -36.85 16.58 25.37
C GLN A 713 -35.55 16.94 24.60
N GLU A 714 -34.41 17.04 25.29
CA GLU A 714 -33.13 17.44 24.69
C GLU A 714 -32.29 16.25 24.20
N PHE A 715 -32.34 15.11 24.91
CA PHE A 715 -31.44 13.97 24.66
C PHE A 715 -32.14 12.72 24.10
N GLY A 716 -33.49 12.68 24.12
CA GLY A 716 -34.28 11.55 23.63
C GLY A 716 -33.86 10.22 24.28
N ALA A 717 -33.84 9.13 23.49
CA ALA A 717 -33.54 7.77 23.96
C ALA A 717 -32.14 7.59 24.56
N ARG A 718 -31.22 8.55 24.33
CA ARG A 718 -29.86 8.48 24.87
C ARG A 718 -29.86 8.59 26.40
N GLU A 719 -30.83 9.30 26.97
CA GLU A 719 -30.93 9.47 28.43
C GLU A 719 -31.31 8.15 29.13
N ILE A 720 -32.15 7.31 28.50
CA ILE A 720 -32.46 5.96 28.99
C ILE A 720 -31.17 5.13 29.16
N ALA A 721 -30.30 5.11 28.15
CA ALA A 721 -29.05 4.36 28.19
C ALA A 721 -28.10 4.89 29.29
N ARG A 722 -28.12 6.21 29.49
CA ARG A 722 -27.34 6.87 30.53
C ARG A 722 -27.83 6.49 31.92
N ILE A 723 -29.14 6.52 32.16
CA ILE A 723 -29.75 6.11 33.44
C ILE A 723 -29.43 4.65 33.76
N ILE A 724 -29.57 3.74 32.79
CA ILE A 724 -29.20 2.34 32.98
C ILE A 724 -27.71 2.24 33.35
N SER A 725 -26.85 3.04 32.73
CA SER A 725 -25.41 2.99 32.98
C SER A 725 -24.98 3.66 34.29
N SER A 726 -25.67 4.71 34.74
CA SER A 726 -25.32 5.49 35.93
C SER A 726 -26.01 5.03 37.20
N LYS A 727 -27.24 4.49 37.11
CA LYS A 727 -28.03 4.07 38.28
C LYS A 727 -28.15 2.56 38.42
N ILE A 728 -28.31 1.83 37.30
CA ILE A 728 -28.58 0.38 37.35
C ILE A 728 -27.28 -0.44 37.33
N LYS A 729 -26.38 -0.20 36.37
CA LYS A 729 -25.14 -0.98 36.24
C LYS A 729 -24.26 -0.95 37.50
N PRO A 730 -24.04 0.20 38.18
CA PRO A 730 -23.15 0.26 39.34
C PRO A 730 -23.58 -0.66 40.48
N LEU A 731 -24.88 -0.86 40.68
CA LEU A 731 -25.43 -1.76 41.71
C LEU A 731 -24.96 -3.22 41.55
N LEU A 732 -24.59 -3.61 40.32
CA LEU A 732 -24.17 -4.96 40.00
C LEU A 732 -22.64 -5.11 39.96
N VAL A 733 -21.87 -4.01 39.92
CA VAL A 733 -20.41 -4.08 39.69
C VAL A 733 -19.72 -4.81 40.84
N ASP A 734 -19.95 -4.37 42.07
CA ASP A 734 -19.29 -4.96 43.25
C ASP A 734 -19.75 -6.40 43.49
N GLU A 735 -21.03 -6.69 43.25
CA GLU A 735 -21.59 -8.04 43.41
C GLU A 735 -21.09 -9.05 42.37
N ILE A 736 -20.79 -8.58 41.15
CA ILE A 736 -20.21 -9.40 40.08
C ILE A 736 -18.71 -9.62 40.31
N LEU A 737 -17.98 -8.62 40.81
CA LEU A 737 -16.53 -8.71 40.98
C LEU A 737 -16.12 -9.40 42.29
N PHE A 738 -16.82 -9.10 43.39
CA PHE A 738 -16.41 -9.50 44.74
C PHE A 738 -17.53 -10.16 45.55
N GLY A 739 -18.79 -10.05 45.11
CA GLY A 739 -19.95 -10.49 45.86
C GLY A 739 -20.56 -11.80 45.37
N LYS A 740 -21.87 -11.94 45.62
CA LYS A 740 -22.60 -13.21 45.49
C LYS A 740 -22.91 -13.60 44.04
N LEU A 741 -22.65 -12.72 43.08
CA LEU A 741 -22.88 -12.96 41.65
C LEU A 741 -21.59 -13.28 40.89
N SER A 742 -20.46 -13.47 41.59
CA SER A 742 -19.15 -13.79 41.01
C SER A 742 -19.11 -15.12 40.24
N GLU A 743 -19.86 -16.12 40.70
CA GLU A 743 -19.99 -17.43 40.03
C GLU A 743 -21.27 -17.57 39.17
N GLY A 744 -22.03 -16.48 39.00
CA GLY A 744 -23.37 -16.48 38.43
C GLY A 744 -24.47 -16.44 39.50
N GLY A 745 -25.74 -16.40 39.09
CA GLY A 745 -26.87 -16.34 40.02
C GLY A 745 -28.12 -15.66 39.47
N ASN A 746 -29.17 -15.60 40.30
CA ASN A 746 -30.42 -14.91 39.98
C ASN A 746 -30.51 -13.61 40.77
N CYS A 747 -30.86 -12.51 40.11
CA CYS A 747 -31.11 -11.24 40.77
C CYS A 747 -32.30 -10.52 40.14
N SER A 748 -32.93 -9.66 40.94
CA SER A 748 -33.97 -8.75 40.48
C SER A 748 -33.63 -7.32 40.88
N ILE A 749 -34.01 -6.36 40.03
CA ILE A 749 -33.95 -4.94 40.38
C ILE A 749 -35.37 -4.49 40.67
N LYS A 750 -35.55 -3.90 41.86
CA LYS A 750 -36.81 -3.36 42.33
C LYS A 750 -36.69 -1.86 42.52
N LEU A 751 -37.84 -1.19 42.48
CA LEU A 751 -37.97 0.22 42.82
C LEU A 751 -38.46 0.32 44.26
N GLU A 752 -37.70 0.97 45.14
CA GLU A 752 -38.11 1.32 46.51
C GLU A 752 -37.82 2.80 46.73
N ASP A 753 -38.81 3.58 47.15
CA ASP A 753 -38.69 5.04 47.39
C ASP A 753 -38.07 5.82 46.20
N GLU A 754 -38.47 5.48 44.97
CA GLU A 754 -37.92 6.04 43.71
C GLU A 754 -36.42 5.74 43.46
N GLU A 755 -35.82 4.84 44.25
CA GLU A 755 -34.45 4.36 44.05
C GLU A 755 -34.42 2.91 43.56
N PHE A 756 -33.45 2.60 42.68
CA PHE A 756 -33.21 1.25 42.20
C PHE A 756 -32.43 0.46 43.25
N LYS A 757 -32.96 -0.69 43.67
CA LYS A 757 -32.28 -1.60 44.60
C LYS A 757 -32.11 -2.98 43.99
N LEU A 758 -30.93 -3.55 44.21
CA LEU A 758 -30.60 -4.92 43.81
C LEU A 758 -31.07 -5.90 44.88
N VAL A 759 -31.85 -6.90 44.45
CA VAL A 759 -32.30 -8.02 45.27
C VAL A 759 -31.72 -9.30 44.69
N ILE A 760 -30.79 -9.93 45.43
CA ILE A 760 -30.18 -11.20 45.02
C ILE A 760 -31.06 -12.34 45.54
N GLU A 761 -31.52 -13.19 44.63
CA GLU A 761 -32.26 -14.40 44.97
C GLU A 761 -31.24 -15.49 45.36
N LYS A 762 -31.48 -16.18 46.48
CA LYS A 762 -30.61 -17.23 46.99
C LYS A 762 -30.57 -18.46 46.11
#